data_AF-D8GL82-F1
#
_entry.id   AF-D8GL82-F1
#
_cell.length_a   1.000
_cell.length_b   1.000
_cell.length_c   1.000
_cell.angle_alpha   90.00
_cell.angle_beta   90.00
_cell.angle_gamma   90.00
#
_symmetry.space_group_name_H-M   'P 1'
#
loop_
_entity.id
_entity.type
_entity.pdbx_description
1 polymer ?
#
loop_
_entity_poly.entity_id
_entity_poly.type
_entity_poly.pdbx_seq_one_letter_code
_entity_poly.pdbx_strand_id
1 'polypeptide(L)'
;MSDRMHPISFEKMIIWVIKELKEKGSIFGIHKDKFYKNESEKSIEVFGENLSSPLGPAAGPNTQLTQNIVSAYLTGSRFIELKTVQVIDGEDLAVAKPCICAQDECYNVEWSTELKVSEAFCEYIKAWFLLHILMKELNLSKQRDFMFNMSVGYDLDGIKSPKMNNYIEGMRNASNTKVWNECKKVIISHMNLFSNFNEKDLEEISPIVCSSITVSTLHGCPPEEIEKISNYLLKEKNLNVFIKMNPTLLGEKFVRNTLNTMGYGYITLNGDHFKNDLQYGDAVTMLQRLKDTAKTLNLEIGVKLTNTLPVKIENKELPGEEMYMSGRSLFPLTISLASRLAEEFGGDLQVSYSGGADFFNVDKILTTGIQPVTFATTILKPGGYERITQMAQKVERKLKGKFSGIDTDMLSKLAEEALKDDHHLKNSRTVGSRKLSVELPTYDCMTAPCSIGCPINQQIPEYVALVGKKKYDEAFSIIAKDNASPAITATICNHNCQFKCTRLDYDSSVLIRDMKKIAVLNAEKKYIKNIKPQNIRSNKKVAVIGAGPAGLSTALFLRRNGMDVTVMDKKEKPYGVVRYVIPDFRIPSEMIDQDFELVKKQGVKFEFGINGNFNIDELKGKYDYIILAIGAWKPGKLSLKEGKERAVNAIAFLERYKAEKENINLGKHVCIIGGGNVAMDAARAAKRIAGVETVSIVYRRTKEYMPADSEELKLAISDGIVFKELLAPIAIKDNKLLCEEMILGEKDTSGRRSPVSTGKEVVLDADTVIAAVGEKVDSDLLKRNGIELDSKDFPKLNEACETNISNVYIPGDAKCGPATIVKAIADGKAVAKNILSKEKLNNDFEKKVIHIDEKQIYSRKGILKDPKSCEEEYKRCLSCSNICELCVDVCPNRANVAINVGGGFSSSRQVIHLDGMCNECGNCGVFCPYKGNPYKDKVTVFWNENDFENSTNKGFCVIDIKKGICKVREESGKIAMYTIGEENIISKEMECIIKSCIDKYSYML
;
A
#
# COMPACT_ATOMS: atom_id res chain seq x y z
N MET A 1 7.56 25.23 -7.39
CA MET A 1 7.00 25.37 -6.03
C MET A 1 8.15 25.76 -5.16
N SER A 2 7.91 26.50 -4.09
CA SER A 2 9.00 27.03 -3.27
C SER A 2 9.61 26.00 -2.32
N ASP A 3 9.06 24.78 -2.24
CA ASP A 3 9.37 23.67 -1.31
C ASP A 3 9.58 24.06 0.17
N ARG A 4 9.18 25.29 0.51
CA ARG A 4 9.37 25.95 1.79
C ARG A 4 8.10 25.83 2.63
N MET A 5 8.31 25.44 3.88
CA MET A 5 7.27 25.51 4.89
C MET A 5 7.26 26.89 5.54
N HIS A 6 6.06 27.43 5.70
CA HIS A 6 5.80 28.70 6.37
C HIS A 6 5.14 28.43 7.72
N PRO A 7 5.80 28.77 8.85
CA PRO A 7 5.19 28.66 10.17
C PRO A 7 3.90 29.48 10.26
N ILE A 8 2.84 28.88 10.82
CA ILE A 8 1.55 29.55 11.04
C ILE A 8 1.64 30.40 12.32
N SER A 9 1.08 31.60 12.32
CA SER A 9 1.01 32.41 13.55
C SER A 9 0.15 31.71 14.61
N PHE A 10 0.50 31.89 15.89
CA PHE A 10 -0.19 31.18 16.96
C PHE A 10 -1.69 31.53 17.06
N GLU A 11 -2.02 32.79 16.80
CA GLU A 11 -3.41 33.26 16.71
C GLU A 11 -4.19 32.52 15.62
N LYS A 12 -3.63 32.42 14.39
CA LYS A 12 -4.28 31.68 13.29
C LYS A 12 -4.42 30.20 13.62
N MET A 13 -3.48 29.60 14.34
CA MET A 13 -3.60 28.20 14.80
C MET A 13 -4.77 28.01 15.77
N ILE A 14 -4.92 28.87 16.78
CA ILE A 14 -6.05 28.80 17.73
C ILE A 14 -7.38 28.93 16.97
N ILE A 15 -7.48 29.93 16.07
CA ILE A 15 -8.69 30.14 15.28
C ILE A 15 -9.02 28.92 14.43
N TRP A 16 -8.01 28.33 13.77
CA TRP A 16 -8.19 27.11 12.97
C TRP A 16 -8.71 25.97 13.84
N VAL A 17 -8.01 25.64 14.94
CA VAL A 17 -8.37 24.53 15.84
C VAL A 17 -9.81 24.65 16.33
N ILE A 18 -10.19 25.83 16.85
CA ILE A 18 -11.52 26.05 17.42
C ILE A 18 -12.61 26.03 16.34
N LYS A 19 -12.40 26.70 15.19
CA LYS A 19 -13.38 26.72 14.10
C LYS A 19 -13.58 25.34 13.50
N GLU A 20 -12.51 24.61 13.20
CA GLU A 20 -12.61 23.28 12.62
C GLU A 20 -13.31 22.30 13.58
N LEU A 21 -12.97 22.35 14.88
CA LEU A 21 -13.62 21.50 15.87
C LEU A 21 -15.12 21.78 15.95
N LYS A 22 -15.51 23.06 15.99
CA LYS A 22 -16.91 23.48 16.09
C LYS A 22 -17.71 23.15 14.84
N GLU A 23 -17.16 23.42 13.66
CA GLU A 23 -17.87 23.33 12.39
C GLU A 23 -17.81 21.95 11.74
N LYS A 24 -16.71 21.21 11.94
CA LYS A 24 -16.43 19.92 11.26
C LYS A 24 -16.30 18.75 12.23
N GLY A 25 -16.10 19.00 13.53
CA GLY A 25 -15.86 17.94 14.51
C GLY A 25 -14.49 17.26 14.33
N SER A 26 -13.51 18.00 13.82
CA SER A 26 -12.13 17.58 13.63
C SER A 26 -11.16 18.69 13.99
N ILE A 27 -9.91 18.33 14.30
CA ILE A 27 -8.80 19.29 14.46
C ILE A 27 -7.69 18.85 13.52
N PHE A 28 -7.29 19.72 12.61
CA PHE A 28 -6.35 19.40 11.54
C PHE A 28 -6.74 18.06 10.92
N GLY A 29 -8.00 17.90 10.50
CA GLY A 29 -8.57 16.69 9.89
C GLY A 29 -8.57 15.40 10.71
N ILE A 30 -8.11 15.41 11.98
CA ILE A 30 -8.32 14.28 12.88
C ILE A 30 -9.72 14.39 13.47
N HIS A 31 -10.58 13.42 13.19
CA HIS A 31 -11.95 13.41 13.72
C HIS A 31 -11.98 13.15 15.23
N LYS A 32 -12.95 13.78 15.90
CA LYS A 32 -13.11 13.70 17.36
C LYS A 32 -13.33 12.28 17.92
N ASP A 33 -13.84 11.35 17.12
CA ASP A 33 -14.01 9.95 17.50
C ASP A 33 -12.69 9.17 17.54
N LYS A 34 -11.60 9.76 17.02
CA LYS A 34 -10.23 9.26 17.13
C LYS A 34 -9.46 9.90 18.29
N PHE A 35 -10.07 10.83 19.03
CA PHE A 35 -9.36 11.45 20.14
C PHE A 35 -9.15 10.44 21.26
N TYR A 36 -7.89 10.23 21.63
CA TYR A 36 -7.50 9.30 22.68
C TYR A 36 -7.63 9.94 24.05
N LYS A 37 -8.32 9.24 24.94
CA LYS A 37 -8.40 9.50 26.37
C LYS A 37 -8.05 8.22 27.10
N ASN A 38 -7.14 8.31 28.06
CA ASN A 38 -6.77 7.17 28.90
C ASN A 38 -7.92 6.84 29.86
N GLU A 39 -8.53 5.67 29.71
CA GLU A 39 -9.63 5.21 30.58
C GLU A 39 -9.15 4.40 31.78
N SER A 40 -7.95 3.82 31.70
CA SER A 40 -7.37 2.99 32.78
C SER A 40 -6.81 3.77 33.95
N GLU A 41 -6.56 5.08 33.77
CA GLU A 41 -5.82 5.96 34.69
C GLU A 41 -4.38 5.50 35.01
N LYS A 42 -3.88 4.45 34.33
CA LYS A 42 -2.49 4.00 34.46
C LYS A 42 -1.56 4.89 33.65
N SER A 43 -0.31 5.02 34.09
CA SER A 43 0.74 5.77 33.41
C SER A 43 2.04 4.98 33.35
N ILE A 44 2.98 5.49 32.57
CA ILE A 44 4.42 5.19 32.71
C ILE A 44 5.13 6.42 33.25
N GLU A 45 6.31 6.23 33.85
CA GLU A 45 7.21 7.34 34.22
C GLU A 45 8.47 7.28 33.37
N VAL A 46 8.80 8.39 32.71
CA VAL A 46 10.05 8.54 31.93
C VAL A 46 10.75 9.79 32.44
N PHE A 47 11.94 9.64 33.02
CA PHE A 47 12.73 10.75 33.56
C PHE A 47 11.96 11.65 34.54
N GLY A 48 11.14 11.04 35.40
CA GLY A 48 10.29 11.72 36.37
C GLY A 48 8.98 12.30 35.80
N GLU A 49 8.74 12.20 34.49
CA GLU A 49 7.51 12.65 33.84
C GLU A 49 6.48 11.53 33.72
N ASN A 50 5.24 11.80 34.15
CA ASN A 50 4.13 10.85 34.08
C ASN A 50 3.41 10.93 32.74
N LEU A 51 3.35 9.80 32.02
CA LEU A 51 2.74 9.71 30.69
C LEU A 51 1.56 8.74 30.66
N SER A 52 0.40 9.19 30.17
CA SER A 52 -0.82 8.35 30.07
C SER A 52 -0.81 7.39 28.87
N SER A 53 0.26 7.40 28.08
CA SER A 53 0.55 6.49 26.98
C SER A 53 2.08 6.41 26.83
N PRO A 54 2.64 5.24 26.49
CA PRO A 54 4.08 5.08 26.30
C PRO A 54 4.50 5.42 24.86
N LEU A 55 3.56 5.89 24.03
CA LEU A 55 3.71 5.99 22.60
C LEU A 55 3.99 7.43 22.14
N GLY A 56 4.61 7.55 20.99
CA GLY A 56 4.55 8.76 20.19
C GLY A 56 5.44 8.76 18.96
N PRO A 57 5.48 9.87 18.23
CA PRO A 57 6.31 9.96 17.03
C PRO A 57 7.80 10.02 17.39
N ALA A 58 8.62 9.35 16.60
CA ALA A 58 10.08 9.51 16.63
C ALA A 58 10.48 10.84 15.97
N ALA A 59 11.71 11.30 16.21
CA ALA A 59 12.26 12.51 15.58
C ALA A 59 12.18 12.38 14.05
N GLY A 60 11.22 13.09 13.45
CA GLY A 60 10.76 12.82 12.09
C GLY A 60 9.88 13.93 11.53
N PRO A 61 9.48 13.86 10.25
CA PRO A 61 8.65 14.90 9.64
C PRO A 61 7.33 15.14 10.42
N ASN A 62 6.82 14.12 11.12
CA ASN A 62 5.65 14.20 11.97
C ASN A 62 5.82 14.99 13.28
N THR A 63 7.00 15.55 13.57
CA THR A 63 7.25 16.38 14.76
C THR A 63 7.87 17.74 14.45
N GLN A 64 7.85 18.17 13.19
CA GLN A 64 8.48 19.43 12.77
C GLN A 64 7.58 20.66 12.90
N LEU A 65 6.26 20.50 12.71
CA LEU A 65 5.29 21.60 12.77
C LEU A 65 4.31 21.40 13.93
N THR A 66 3.79 22.51 14.46
CA THR A 66 2.87 22.51 15.60
C THR A 66 1.64 21.62 15.36
N GLN A 67 1.02 21.71 14.18
CA GLN A 67 -0.15 20.89 13.83
C GLN A 67 0.16 19.38 13.76
N ASN A 68 1.40 19.02 13.45
CA ASN A 68 1.85 17.62 13.40
C ASN A 68 1.88 17.06 14.83
N ILE A 69 2.48 17.81 15.76
CA ILE A 69 2.56 17.47 17.19
C ILE A 69 1.15 17.40 17.82
N VAL A 70 0.28 18.38 17.52
CA VAL A 70 -1.12 18.37 17.98
C VAL A 70 -1.85 17.12 17.47
N SER A 71 -1.73 16.79 16.18
CA SER A 71 -2.36 15.59 15.60
C SER A 71 -1.88 14.30 16.26
N ALA A 72 -0.59 14.21 16.58
CA ALA A 72 -0.02 13.08 17.29
C ALA A 72 -0.55 12.98 18.74
N TYR A 73 -0.66 14.09 19.46
CA TYR A 73 -1.20 14.11 20.82
C TYR A 73 -2.68 13.71 20.86
N LEU A 74 -3.50 14.27 19.97
CA LEU A 74 -4.93 13.97 19.88
C LEU A 74 -5.18 12.47 19.69
N THR A 75 -4.29 11.76 18.99
CA THR A 75 -4.43 10.33 18.68
C THR A 75 -3.72 9.41 19.67
N GLY A 76 -3.16 9.93 20.76
CA GLY A 76 -2.66 9.12 21.89
C GLY A 76 -1.14 9.15 22.09
N SER A 77 -0.41 10.03 21.40
CA SER A 77 1.01 10.24 21.68
C SER A 77 1.19 11.03 22.97
N ARG A 78 2.11 10.61 23.83
CA ARG A 78 2.49 11.30 25.06
C ARG A 78 4.01 11.42 25.24
N PHE A 79 4.81 10.61 24.54
CA PHE A 79 6.25 10.82 24.42
C PHE A 79 6.59 11.31 23.01
N ILE A 80 6.88 12.60 22.85
CA ILE A 80 7.06 13.23 21.52
C ILE A 80 8.54 13.59 21.32
N GLU A 81 9.20 12.89 20.41
CA GLU A 81 10.57 13.20 20.02
C GLU A 81 10.58 14.31 18.97
N LEU A 82 11.10 15.47 19.35
CA LEU A 82 11.14 16.63 18.47
C LEU A 82 12.14 16.42 17.35
N LYS A 83 11.82 16.96 16.17
CA LYS A 83 12.67 16.83 14.99
C LYS A 83 14.07 17.38 15.27
N THR A 84 15.09 16.64 14.85
CA THR A 84 16.49 16.99 15.10
C THR A 84 16.84 18.36 14.54
N VAL A 85 17.39 19.22 15.41
CA VAL A 85 18.01 20.50 15.03
C VAL A 85 19.53 20.35 14.93
N GLN A 86 20.14 21.12 14.04
CA GLN A 86 21.58 21.12 13.78
C GLN A 86 22.04 22.51 13.33
N VAL A 87 23.35 22.70 13.18
CA VAL A 87 23.93 24.01 12.81
C VAL A 87 23.53 24.43 11.39
N ILE A 88 23.52 23.49 10.44
CA ILE A 88 23.08 23.68 9.04
C ILE A 88 21.56 23.45 8.96
N ASP A 89 20.81 24.53 8.74
CA ASP A 89 19.35 24.55 8.83
C ASP A 89 18.71 25.40 7.73
N GLY A 90 17.38 25.28 7.58
CA GLY A 90 16.63 26.07 6.60
C GLY A 90 17.11 25.85 5.16
N GLU A 91 17.33 26.94 4.43
CA GLU A 91 17.74 26.91 3.02
C GLU A 91 19.15 26.36 2.79
N ASP A 92 20.00 26.31 3.83
CA ASP A 92 21.36 25.77 3.74
C ASP A 92 21.37 24.23 3.82
N LEU A 93 20.26 23.60 4.22
CA LEU A 93 20.11 22.16 4.25
C LEU A 93 19.62 21.63 2.89
N ALA A 94 20.55 21.21 2.03
CA ALA A 94 20.23 20.66 0.72
C ALA A 94 19.58 19.27 0.82
N VAL A 95 18.25 19.18 0.72
CA VAL A 95 17.51 17.91 0.75
C VAL A 95 17.05 17.52 -0.64
N ALA A 96 17.49 16.36 -1.13
CA ALA A 96 17.01 15.84 -2.41
C ALA A 96 15.52 15.41 -2.31
N LYS A 97 14.68 15.94 -3.21
CA LYS A 97 13.23 15.69 -3.24
C LYS A 97 12.80 14.89 -4.48
N PRO A 98 11.78 14.03 -4.40
CA PRO A 98 11.05 13.65 -3.19
C PRO A 98 11.97 12.89 -2.22
N CYS A 99 11.80 13.11 -0.92
CA CYS A 99 12.70 12.57 0.10
C CYS A 99 12.14 11.40 0.90
N ILE A 100 10.89 10.97 0.69
CA ILE A 100 10.25 9.87 1.42
C ILE A 100 9.57 8.89 0.46
N CYS A 101 9.85 7.60 0.63
CA CYS A 101 9.16 6.49 -0.03
C CYS A 101 8.67 5.48 1.02
N ALA A 102 7.48 5.69 1.60
CA ALA A 102 6.97 4.87 2.72
C ALA A 102 6.16 3.62 2.30
N GLN A 103 6.21 3.21 1.02
CA GLN A 103 5.28 2.21 0.47
C GLN A 103 5.36 0.86 1.20
N ASP A 104 6.57 0.31 1.37
CA ASP A 104 6.81 -0.97 2.04
C ASP A 104 7.83 -0.85 3.20
N GLU A 105 9.14 -1.01 2.91
CA GLU A 105 10.23 -0.91 3.91
C GLU A 105 10.35 0.50 4.48
N CYS A 106 9.84 1.50 3.75
CA CYS A 106 10.02 2.91 4.06
C CYS A 106 11.48 3.34 3.91
N TYR A 107 11.70 4.26 2.98
CA TYR A 107 12.99 4.89 2.74
C TYR A 107 12.88 6.40 2.84
N ASN A 108 13.97 7.05 3.18
CA ASN A 108 14.12 8.49 3.07
C ASN A 108 15.60 8.88 2.92
N VAL A 109 15.87 10.15 2.57
CA VAL A 109 17.24 10.68 2.39
C VAL A 109 17.65 11.76 3.39
N GLU A 110 16.72 12.31 4.20
CA GLU A 110 17.04 13.31 5.24
C GLU A 110 16.11 13.19 6.47
N TRP A 111 16.66 13.46 7.67
CA TRP A 111 15.98 13.39 8.95
C TRP A 111 16.12 14.64 9.85
N SER A 112 16.83 15.69 9.45
CA SER A 112 16.87 16.96 10.17
C SER A 112 15.70 17.88 9.82
N THR A 113 15.41 18.84 10.69
CA THR A 113 14.37 19.84 10.43
C THR A 113 14.77 20.69 9.22
N GLU A 114 13.79 20.94 8.35
CA GLU A 114 13.93 21.87 7.23
C GLU A 114 13.56 23.31 7.61
N LEU A 115 13.07 23.52 8.83
CA LEU A 115 12.93 24.85 9.42
C LEU A 115 14.26 25.33 9.98
N LYS A 116 14.44 26.66 10.10
CA LYS A 116 15.53 27.21 10.91
C LYS A 116 15.37 26.80 12.36
N VAL A 117 16.48 26.68 13.10
CA VAL A 117 16.47 26.30 14.53
C VAL A 117 15.56 27.21 15.35
N SER A 118 15.54 28.52 15.07
CA SER A 118 14.66 29.48 15.73
C SER A 118 13.18 29.29 15.38
N GLU A 119 12.86 28.88 14.15
CA GLU A 119 11.49 28.60 13.71
C GLU A 119 10.99 27.29 14.33
N ALA A 120 11.81 26.24 14.32
CA ALA A 120 11.52 24.97 14.99
C ALA A 120 11.29 25.19 16.49
N PHE A 121 12.13 25.99 17.14
CA PHE A 121 11.93 26.40 18.54
C PHE A 121 10.55 27.02 18.75
N CYS A 122 10.15 27.97 17.90
CA CYS A 122 8.86 28.63 18.01
C CYS A 122 7.70 27.65 17.83
N GLU A 123 7.78 26.73 16.87
CA GLU A 123 6.76 25.68 16.67
C GLU A 123 6.61 24.79 17.90
N TYR A 124 7.72 24.42 18.56
CA TYR A 124 7.66 23.58 19.76
C TYR A 124 7.02 24.31 20.95
N ILE A 125 7.30 25.61 21.12
CA ILE A 125 6.64 26.41 22.17
C ILE A 125 5.14 26.58 21.87
N LYS A 126 4.75 26.86 20.62
CA LYS A 126 3.33 26.92 20.22
C LYS A 126 2.63 25.59 20.49
N ALA A 127 3.26 24.47 20.14
CA ALA A 127 2.73 23.14 20.42
C ALA A 127 2.55 22.91 21.92
N TRP A 128 3.53 23.28 22.75
CA TRP A 128 3.43 23.18 24.20
C TRP A 128 2.16 23.83 24.74
N PHE A 129 1.90 25.09 24.39
CA PHE A 129 0.69 25.78 24.81
C PHE A 129 -0.59 25.11 24.27
N LEU A 130 -0.64 24.76 22.99
CA LEU A 130 -1.82 24.13 22.40
C LEU A 130 -2.14 22.77 23.02
N LEU A 131 -1.13 21.95 23.35
CA LEU A 131 -1.36 20.68 24.03
C LEU A 131 -1.97 20.90 25.41
N HIS A 132 -1.47 21.86 26.20
CA HIS A 132 -2.05 22.22 27.49
C HIS A 132 -3.50 22.72 27.38
N ILE A 133 -3.79 23.57 26.38
CA ILE A 133 -5.15 24.04 26.10
C ILE A 133 -6.06 22.87 25.74
N LEU A 134 -5.69 22.06 24.75
CA LEU A 134 -6.50 20.95 24.25
C LEU A 134 -6.73 19.87 25.30
N MET A 135 -5.73 19.60 26.15
CA MET A 135 -5.85 18.68 27.27
C MET A 135 -7.04 19.02 28.17
N LYS A 136 -7.21 20.31 28.50
CA LYS A 136 -8.32 20.82 29.34
C LYS A 136 -9.60 21.01 28.53
N GLU A 137 -9.52 21.69 27.38
CA GLU A 137 -10.66 22.04 26.53
C GLU A 137 -11.44 20.80 26.08
N LEU A 138 -10.73 19.71 25.74
CA LEU A 138 -11.32 18.45 25.32
C LEU A 138 -11.46 17.42 26.46
N ASN A 139 -11.09 17.78 27.71
CA ASN A 139 -11.12 16.91 28.88
C ASN A 139 -10.40 15.56 28.64
N LEU A 140 -9.20 15.62 28.03
CA LEU A 140 -8.37 14.46 27.74
C LEU A 140 -7.54 14.02 28.95
N SER A 141 -7.08 14.98 29.77
CA SER A 141 -6.40 14.72 31.03
C SER A 141 -6.61 15.87 32.03
N LYS A 142 -6.52 15.58 33.33
CA LYS A 142 -6.64 16.57 34.41
C LYS A 142 -5.35 17.35 34.64
N GLN A 143 -4.22 16.68 34.45
CA GLN A 143 -2.85 17.18 34.63
C GLN A 143 -2.00 16.84 33.41
N ARG A 144 -0.85 17.53 33.24
CA ARG A 144 0.08 17.23 32.16
C ARG A 144 0.43 15.75 32.16
N ASP A 145 0.14 15.08 31.05
CA ASP A 145 0.32 13.65 30.87
C ASP A 145 1.21 13.31 29.66
N PHE A 146 1.94 14.29 29.16
CA PHE A 146 2.82 14.22 28.01
C PHE A 146 4.17 14.91 28.30
N MET A 147 5.19 14.54 27.53
CA MET A 147 6.50 15.18 27.55
C MET A 147 7.07 15.34 26.15
N PHE A 148 7.95 16.32 25.98
CA PHE A 148 8.83 16.42 24.84
C PHE A 148 10.20 15.82 25.16
N ASN A 149 10.89 15.36 24.11
CA ASN A 149 12.28 14.96 24.16
C ASN A 149 13.00 15.65 22.98
N MET A 150 13.96 16.52 23.29
CA MET A 150 14.72 17.25 22.27
C MET A 150 15.57 16.27 21.45
N SER A 151 15.90 16.62 20.22
CA SER A 151 16.92 15.90 19.45
C SER A 151 17.90 16.90 18.84
N VAL A 152 19.20 16.65 19.03
CA VAL A 152 20.29 17.46 18.47
C VAL A 152 21.26 16.56 17.73
N GLY A 153 21.82 17.04 16.62
CA GLY A 153 22.80 16.30 15.83
C GLY A 153 23.92 17.20 15.33
N TYR A 154 25.07 17.18 16.01
CA TYR A 154 26.32 17.81 15.58
C TYR A 154 27.47 17.37 16.51
N ASP A 155 28.70 17.79 16.23
CA ASP A 155 29.81 17.72 17.20
C ASP A 155 29.58 18.65 18.42
N LEU A 156 30.44 18.52 19.44
CA LEU A 156 30.31 19.32 20.66
C LEU A 156 30.38 20.82 20.41
N ASP A 157 31.26 21.26 19.50
CA ASP A 157 31.47 22.67 19.20
C ASP A 157 30.23 23.30 18.56
N GLY A 158 29.59 22.61 17.63
CA GLY A 158 28.32 23.06 17.07
C GLY A 158 27.16 23.00 18.06
N ILE A 159 27.11 22.02 18.95
CA ILE A 159 26.13 22.01 20.06
C ILE A 159 26.33 23.22 20.99
N LYS A 160 27.58 23.62 21.24
CA LYS A 160 27.93 24.81 22.02
C LYS A 160 27.73 26.13 21.28
N SER A 161 27.50 26.10 19.97
CA SER A 161 27.28 27.32 19.18
C SER A 161 26.12 28.15 19.78
N PRO A 162 26.16 29.50 19.67
CA PRO A 162 25.11 30.35 20.20
C PRO A 162 23.71 29.96 19.70
N LYS A 163 23.61 29.55 18.43
CA LYS A 163 22.36 29.10 17.79
C LYS A 163 21.75 27.90 18.53
N MET A 164 22.54 26.83 18.70
CA MET A 164 22.10 25.58 19.33
C MET A 164 21.93 25.73 20.84
N ASN A 165 22.84 26.45 21.50
CA ASN A 165 22.76 26.71 22.93
C ASN A 165 21.49 27.49 23.29
N ASN A 166 21.13 28.52 22.51
CA ASN A 166 19.90 29.28 22.74
C ASN A 166 18.65 28.40 22.60
N TYR A 167 18.64 27.46 21.66
CA TYR A 167 17.57 26.48 21.53
C TYR A 167 17.47 25.58 22.77
N ILE A 168 18.59 24.98 23.20
CA ILE A 168 18.62 24.08 24.36
C ILE A 168 18.16 24.82 25.63
N GLU A 169 18.71 26.00 25.91
CA GLU A 169 18.33 26.79 27.09
C GLU A 169 16.88 27.26 27.03
N GLY A 170 16.41 27.70 25.86
CA GLY A 170 15.01 28.10 25.67
C GLY A 170 14.03 26.95 25.86
N MET A 171 14.39 25.72 25.46
CA MET A 171 13.58 24.52 25.69
C MET A 171 13.65 24.03 27.14
N ARG A 172 14.79 24.23 27.83
CA ARG A 172 14.90 23.96 29.26
C ARG A 172 14.02 24.89 30.08
N ASN A 173 13.99 26.17 29.72
CA ASN A 173 13.12 27.16 30.33
C ASN A 173 12.75 28.29 29.36
N ALA A 174 11.48 28.31 28.95
CA ALA A 174 10.98 29.24 27.95
C ALA A 174 10.50 30.58 28.53
N SER A 175 10.48 30.77 29.86
CA SER A 175 9.78 31.88 30.54
C SER A 175 10.17 33.27 30.03
N ASN A 176 11.43 33.45 29.65
CA ASN A 176 12.00 34.73 29.23
C ASN A 176 12.07 34.90 27.71
N THR A 177 11.49 33.97 26.94
CA THR A 177 11.57 33.99 25.49
C THR A 177 10.46 34.83 24.87
N LYS A 178 10.73 35.40 23.70
CA LYS A 178 9.74 36.22 22.97
C LYS A 178 8.48 35.42 22.63
N VAL A 179 8.66 34.20 22.11
CA VAL A 179 7.56 33.33 21.69
C VAL A 179 6.67 32.89 22.85
N TRP A 180 7.25 32.67 24.04
CA TRP A 180 6.48 32.36 25.26
C TRP A 180 5.51 33.49 25.62
N ASN A 181 6.02 34.72 25.67
CA ASN A 181 5.23 35.91 25.98
C ASN A 181 4.17 36.19 24.90
N GLU A 182 4.51 35.97 23.63
CA GLU A 182 3.57 36.08 22.51
C GLU A 182 2.41 35.09 22.66
N CYS A 183 2.70 33.82 22.94
CA CYS A 183 1.68 32.79 23.12
C CYS A 183 0.74 33.12 24.29
N LYS A 184 1.29 33.51 25.45
CA LYS A 184 0.49 33.97 26.60
C LYS A 184 -0.43 35.13 26.23
N LYS A 185 0.10 36.17 25.56
CA LYS A 185 -0.68 37.35 25.15
C LYS A 185 -1.84 36.98 24.22
N VAL A 186 -1.57 36.13 23.23
CA VAL A 186 -2.58 35.68 22.26
C VAL A 186 -3.68 34.86 22.93
N ILE A 187 -3.34 33.99 23.90
CA ILE A 187 -4.33 33.21 24.66
C ILE A 187 -5.22 34.13 25.48
N ILE A 188 -4.63 35.10 26.20
CA ILE A 188 -5.40 36.07 27.00
C ILE A 188 -6.38 36.85 26.11
N SER A 189 -5.96 37.30 24.93
CA SER A 189 -6.84 38.05 24.02
C SER A 189 -7.94 37.19 23.38
N HIS A 190 -7.83 35.86 23.44
CA HIS A 190 -8.78 34.90 22.86
C HIS A 190 -9.37 33.94 23.89
N MET A 191 -9.30 34.26 25.18
CA MET A 191 -9.75 33.38 26.26
C MET A 191 -11.24 33.03 26.14
N ASN A 192 -12.03 33.95 25.56
CA ASN A 192 -13.45 33.77 25.28
C ASN A 192 -13.77 32.69 24.22
N LEU A 193 -12.77 32.16 23.51
CA LEU A 193 -12.95 31.06 22.56
C LEU A 193 -12.96 29.68 23.23
N PHE A 194 -12.50 29.58 24.49
CA PHE A 194 -12.39 28.33 25.22
C PHE A 194 -13.56 28.16 26.19
N SER A 195 -14.00 26.92 26.38
CA SER A 195 -15.11 26.57 27.28
C SER A 195 -14.63 26.00 28.61
N ASN A 196 -13.55 25.22 28.60
CA ASN A 196 -13.03 24.50 29.78
C ASN A 196 -11.61 24.93 30.19
N PHE A 197 -10.94 25.77 29.40
CA PHE A 197 -9.63 26.34 29.72
C PHE A 197 -9.78 27.79 30.20
N ASN A 198 -9.08 28.18 31.28
CA ASN A 198 -9.17 29.52 31.88
C ASN A 198 -7.79 30.10 32.25
N GLU A 199 -7.77 31.33 32.78
CA GLU A 199 -6.53 32.03 33.18
C GLU A 199 -5.71 31.28 34.23
N LYS A 200 -6.35 30.56 35.17
CA LYS A 200 -5.63 29.76 36.15
C LYS A 200 -4.89 28.60 35.47
N ASP A 201 -5.54 27.92 34.54
CA ASP A 201 -4.89 26.86 33.75
C ASP A 201 -3.71 27.42 32.93
N LEU A 202 -3.80 28.64 32.42
CA LEU A 202 -2.71 29.32 31.70
C LEU A 202 -1.50 29.60 32.60
N GLU A 203 -1.71 30.04 33.83
CA GLU A 203 -0.63 30.28 34.79
C GLU A 203 -0.01 28.98 35.34
N GLU A 204 -0.75 27.87 35.31
CA GLU A 204 -0.23 26.54 35.66
C GLU A 204 0.64 25.91 34.55
N ILE A 205 0.69 26.49 33.34
CA ILE A 205 1.57 25.98 32.26
C ILE A 205 3.03 26.18 32.65
N SER A 206 3.73 25.07 32.89
CA SER A 206 5.15 25.07 33.23
C SER A 206 5.99 25.68 32.10
N PRO A 207 6.91 26.63 32.42
CA PRO A 207 7.89 27.12 31.46
C PRO A 207 9.03 26.14 31.20
N ILE A 208 9.12 25.05 31.98
CA ILE A 208 10.05 23.95 31.76
C ILE A 208 9.45 23.02 30.71
N VAL A 209 9.80 23.26 29.44
CA VAL A 209 9.21 22.58 28.27
C VAL A 209 9.84 21.20 28.08
N CYS A 210 11.16 21.07 28.26
CA CYS A 210 11.85 19.82 28.03
C CYS A 210 13.04 19.61 28.97
N SER A 211 13.02 18.50 29.70
CA SER A 211 14.05 18.05 30.66
C SER A 211 14.91 16.90 30.12
N SER A 212 14.75 16.55 28.84
CA SER A 212 15.43 15.41 28.21
C SER A 212 15.88 15.69 26.79
N ILE A 213 16.93 15.02 26.35
CA ILE A 213 17.53 15.21 25.04
C ILE A 213 18.08 13.91 24.47
N THR A 214 17.88 13.70 23.18
CA THR A 214 18.50 12.64 22.40
C THR A 214 19.67 13.16 21.61
N VAL A 215 20.82 12.52 21.79
CA VAL A 215 22.02 12.76 20.98
C VAL A 215 21.90 11.91 19.72
N SER A 216 21.63 12.57 18.59
CA SER A 216 21.68 11.95 17.27
C SER A 216 23.14 11.89 16.80
N THR A 217 23.73 10.71 16.82
CA THR A 217 25.11 10.49 16.38
C THR A 217 25.21 10.64 14.85
N LEU A 218 26.12 11.49 14.38
CA LEU A 218 26.49 11.53 12.96
C LEU A 218 27.19 10.22 12.58
N HIS A 219 27.00 9.77 11.34
CA HIS A 219 27.76 8.62 10.82
C HIS A 219 29.26 8.91 10.89
N GLY A 220 30.04 7.95 11.39
CA GLY A 220 31.47 8.15 11.64
C GLY A 220 31.83 8.97 12.88
N CYS A 221 30.87 9.35 13.75
CA CYS A 221 31.17 10.08 14.97
C CYS A 221 31.95 9.20 15.99
N PRO A 222 33.14 9.63 16.44
CA PRO A 222 33.93 8.85 17.39
C PRO A 222 33.21 8.65 18.74
N PRO A 223 33.38 7.49 19.41
CA PRO A 223 32.79 7.23 20.72
C PRO A 223 33.12 8.30 21.77
N GLU A 224 34.37 8.80 21.75
CA GLU A 224 34.82 9.84 22.69
C GLU A 224 34.06 11.15 22.50
N GLU A 225 33.67 11.47 21.27
CA GLU A 225 32.91 12.69 20.96
C GLU A 225 31.47 12.57 21.46
N ILE A 226 30.83 11.41 21.26
CA ILE A 226 29.50 11.10 21.81
C ILE A 226 29.52 11.20 23.34
N GLU A 227 30.56 10.68 23.97
CA GLU A 227 30.73 10.73 25.43
C GLU A 227 30.93 12.16 25.93
N LYS A 228 31.73 12.99 25.25
CA LYS A 228 31.92 14.40 25.60
C LYS A 228 30.61 15.18 25.50
N ILE A 229 29.86 15.00 24.42
CA ILE A 229 28.54 15.62 24.23
C ILE A 229 27.59 15.21 25.35
N SER A 230 27.51 13.92 25.64
CA SER A 230 26.63 13.40 26.69
C SER A 230 27.01 13.94 28.07
N ASN A 231 28.32 14.00 28.38
CA ASN A 231 28.83 14.61 29.61
C ASN A 231 28.49 16.10 29.71
N TYR A 232 28.62 16.87 28.62
CA TYR A 232 28.24 18.28 28.59
C TYR A 232 26.75 18.47 28.90
N LEU A 233 25.89 17.66 28.27
CA LEU A 233 24.44 17.73 28.48
C LEU A 233 24.03 17.31 29.90
N LEU A 234 24.70 16.31 30.49
CA LEU A 234 24.48 15.90 31.88
C LEU A 234 25.01 16.94 32.87
N LYS A 235 26.30 17.31 32.78
CA LYS A 235 27.01 18.10 33.79
C LYS A 235 26.72 19.60 33.70
N GLU A 236 26.68 20.16 32.50
CA GLU A 236 26.52 21.60 32.31
C GLU A 236 25.05 21.98 32.03
N LYS A 237 24.31 21.11 31.32
CA LYS A 237 22.89 21.35 31.00
C LYS A 237 21.91 20.68 31.94
N ASN A 238 22.34 19.79 32.83
CA ASN A 238 21.46 19.10 33.78
C ASN A 238 20.21 18.49 33.09
N LEU A 239 20.44 17.77 31.98
CA LEU A 239 19.41 17.13 31.17
C LEU A 239 19.54 15.60 31.26
N ASN A 240 18.41 14.89 31.25
CA ASN A 240 18.41 13.45 31.02
C ASN A 240 18.75 13.15 29.55
N VAL A 241 19.52 12.09 29.30
CA VAL A 241 20.08 11.85 27.96
C VAL A 241 19.66 10.49 27.41
N PHE A 242 19.18 10.47 26.17
CA PHE A 242 19.15 9.27 25.34
C PHE A 242 20.28 9.31 24.31
N ILE A 243 21.00 8.22 24.14
CA ILE A 243 22.02 8.10 23.08
C ILE A 243 21.47 7.24 21.96
N LYS A 244 21.47 7.77 20.73
CA LYS A 244 21.01 7.02 19.56
C LYS A 244 21.96 5.87 19.23
N MET A 245 21.41 4.67 19.08
CA MET A 245 22.13 3.45 18.74
C MET A 245 21.55 2.84 17.46
N ASN A 246 22.43 2.56 16.48
CA ASN A 246 22.05 2.05 15.16
C ASN A 246 22.27 0.53 15.04
N PRO A 247 21.52 -0.20 14.19
CA PRO A 247 21.70 -1.65 14.02
C PRO A 247 23.02 -2.02 13.35
N THR A 248 23.81 -1.04 12.90
CA THR A 248 25.20 -1.26 12.47
C THR A 248 26.03 -1.95 13.56
N LEU A 249 25.70 -1.72 14.84
CA LEU A 249 26.25 -2.41 16.02
C LEU A 249 26.09 -3.94 16.00
N LEU A 250 25.17 -4.50 15.20
CA LEU A 250 25.01 -5.95 15.05
C LEU A 250 26.08 -6.59 14.16
N GLY A 251 26.80 -5.77 13.38
CA GLY A 251 27.76 -6.19 12.36
C GLY A 251 27.09 -6.54 11.02
N GLU A 252 27.81 -6.27 9.93
CA GLU A 252 27.30 -6.39 8.55
C GLU A 252 26.80 -7.81 8.23
N LYS A 253 27.55 -8.84 8.66
CA LYS A 253 27.20 -10.24 8.45
C LYS A 253 25.85 -10.61 9.06
N PHE A 254 25.58 -10.16 10.29
CA PHE A 254 24.32 -10.44 10.98
C PHE A 254 23.15 -9.75 10.28
N VAL A 255 23.32 -8.46 9.96
CA VAL A 255 22.30 -7.67 9.25
C VAL A 255 21.98 -8.30 7.89
N ARG A 256 23.02 -8.70 7.14
CA ARG A 256 22.85 -9.32 5.82
C ARG A 256 22.13 -10.66 5.88
N ASN A 257 22.52 -11.54 6.81
CA ASN A 257 21.86 -12.83 6.99
C ASN A 257 20.39 -12.67 7.39
N THR A 258 20.10 -11.69 8.25
CA THR A 258 18.73 -11.39 8.68
C THR A 258 17.87 -10.93 7.52
N LEU A 259 18.33 -9.95 6.75
CA LEU A 259 17.60 -9.44 5.57
C LEU A 259 17.39 -10.55 4.53
N ASN A 260 18.39 -11.39 4.26
CA ASN A 260 18.26 -12.52 3.35
C ASN A 260 17.18 -13.51 3.83
N THR A 261 17.18 -13.85 5.12
CA THR A 261 16.21 -14.77 5.73
C THR A 261 14.79 -14.25 5.61
N MET A 262 14.61 -12.94 5.79
CA MET A 262 13.32 -12.27 5.71
C MET A 262 12.83 -12.00 4.27
N GLY A 263 13.65 -12.30 3.25
CA GLY A 263 13.34 -12.08 1.83
C GLY A 263 13.71 -10.70 1.28
N TYR A 264 14.53 -9.92 1.98
CA TYR A 264 15.04 -8.60 1.58
C TYR A 264 16.45 -8.67 0.97
N GLY A 265 16.80 -9.78 0.32
CA GLY A 265 18.15 -9.99 -0.22
C GLY A 265 18.58 -9.00 -1.31
N TYR A 266 17.62 -8.28 -1.91
CA TYR A 266 17.87 -7.23 -2.91
C TYR A 266 18.34 -5.90 -2.32
N ILE A 267 18.22 -5.70 -1.00
CA ILE A 267 18.65 -4.46 -0.34
C ILE A 267 20.18 -4.49 -0.25
N THR A 268 20.85 -3.45 -0.75
CA THR A 268 22.31 -3.35 -0.72
C THR A 268 22.77 -2.53 0.49
N LEU A 269 23.61 -3.13 1.34
CA LEU A 269 24.20 -2.43 2.48
C LEU A 269 25.36 -1.53 2.03
N ASN A 270 25.62 -0.48 2.80
CA ASN A 270 26.86 0.27 2.70
C ASN A 270 27.81 -0.18 3.84
N GLY A 271 28.84 -0.95 3.46
CA GLY A 271 29.79 -1.54 4.41
C GLY A 271 30.64 -0.53 5.20
N ASP A 272 30.76 0.70 4.71
CA ASP A 272 31.57 1.73 5.37
C ASP A 272 30.96 2.17 6.71
N HIS A 273 29.63 2.23 6.80
CA HIS A 273 28.93 2.56 8.05
C HIS A 273 29.19 1.52 9.15
N PHE A 274 29.34 0.24 8.81
CA PHE A 274 29.65 -0.81 9.80
C PHE A 274 31.07 -0.70 10.38
N LYS A 275 31.99 -0.05 9.66
CA LYS A 275 33.38 0.13 10.08
C LYS A 275 33.61 1.45 10.80
N ASN A 276 32.96 2.51 10.33
CA ASN A 276 33.23 3.88 10.77
C ASN A 276 32.29 4.33 11.90
N ASP A 277 31.07 3.80 11.98
CA ASP A 277 30.17 4.12 13.09
C ASP A 277 30.68 3.55 14.42
N LEU A 278 30.05 4.00 15.51
CA LEU A 278 30.23 3.45 16.86
C LEU A 278 30.21 1.92 16.84
N GLN A 279 31.23 1.30 17.44
CA GLN A 279 31.37 -0.15 17.56
C GLN A 279 30.76 -0.66 18.86
N TYR A 280 30.31 -1.93 18.89
CA TYR A 280 29.55 -2.48 20.02
C TYR A 280 30.30 -2.43 21.36
N GLY A 281 31.57 -2.86 21.40
CA GLY A 281 32.37 -2.83 22.63
C GLY A 281 32.58 -1.42 23.18
N ASP A 282 32.83 -0.44 22.30
CA ASP A 282 32.99 0.95 22.68
C ASP A 282 31.68 1.54 23.20
N ALA A 283 30.55 1.20 22.57
CA ALA A 283 29.22 1.62 23.00
C ALA A 283 28.92 1.15 24.43
N VAL A 284 29.16 -0.12 24.73
CA VAL A 284 28.92 -0.71 26.07
C VAL A 284 29.78 0.00 27.13
N THR A 285 31.07 0.14 26.85
CA THR A 285 32.02 0.75 27.79
C THR A 285 31.69 2.22 28.04
N MET A 286 31.34 2.97 27.00
CA MET A 286 30.89 4.36 27.10
C MET A 286 29.60 4.49 27.93
N LEU A 287 28.60 3.64 27.65
CA LEU A 287 27.32 3.65 28.35
C LEU A 287 27.49 3.36 29.85
N GLN A 288 28.37 2.44 30.25
CA GLN A 288 28.66 2.16 31.65
C GLN A 288 29.22 3.41 32.37
N ARG A 289 30.22 4.08 31.78
CA ARG A 289 30.79 5.32 32.34
C ARG A 289 29.75 6.45 32.47
N LEU A 290 28.91 6.59 31.46
CA LEU A 290 27.88 7.63 31.45
C LEU A 290 26.74 7.32 32.43
N LYS A 291 26.36 6.05 32.61
CA LYS A 291 25.41 5.63 33.66
C LYS A 291 25.92 5.99 35.05
N ASP A 292 27.18 5.71 35.33
CA ASP A 292 27.80 6.08 36.62
C ASP A 292 27.78 7.60 36.81
N THR A 293 28.15 8.35 35.76
CA THR A 293 28.10 9.82 35.77
C THR A 293 26.70 10.34 36.05
N ALA A 294 25.68 9.88 35.31
CA ALA A 294 24.30 10.29 35.47
C ALA A 294 23.79 10.01 36.90
N LYS A 295 24.12 8.84 37.46
CA LYS A 295 23.78 8.48 38.84
C LYS A 295 24.36 9.44 39.88
N THR A 296 25.61 9.91 39.70
CA THR A 296 26.20 10.92 40.61
C THR A 296 25.51 12.27 40.56
N LEU A 297 24.84 12.58 39.44
CA LEU A 297 24.14 13.85 39.20
C LEU A 297 22.63 13.76 39.49
N ASN A 298 22.12 12.60 39.92
CA ASN A 298 20.69 12.31 40.03
C ASN A 298 19.93 12.57 38.71
N LEU A 299 20.57 12.21 37.60
CA LEU A 299 20.00 12.21 36.26
C LEU A 299 19.96 10.78 35.72
N GLU A 300 19.17 10.58 34.69
CA GLU A 300 19.01 9.29 34.02
C GLU A 300 19.63 9.32 32.62
N ILE A 301 20.14 8.17 32.19
CA ILE A 301 20.61 7.95 30.83
C ILE A 301 20.02 6.66 30.27
N GLY A 302 19.66 6.69 29.00
CA GLY A 302 19.18 5.53 28.27
C GLY A 302 19.71 5.48 26.85
N VAL A 303 19.25 4.47 26.11
CA VAL A 303 19.53 4.34 24.67
C VAL A 303 18.27 4.57 23.85
N LYS A 304 18.42 5.27 22.73
CA LYS A 304 17.42 5.39 21.68
C LYS A 304 17.76 4.40 20.57
N LEU A 305 17.00 3.32 20.46
CA LEU A 305 17.18 2.40 19.34
C LEU A 305 16.55 3.01 18.08
N THR A 306 17.40 3.27 17.10
CA THR A 306 17.05 4.06 15.91
C THR A 306 15.89 3.45 15.11
N ASN A 307 15.26 4.32 14.34
CA ASN A 307 14.27 4.01 13.32
C ASN A 307 14.89 3.78 11.93
N THR A 308 16.21 3.76 11.76
CA THR A 308 16.84 3.66 10.42
C THR A 308 18.07 2.76 10.31
N LEU A 309 18.31 2.26 9.11
CA LEU A 309 19.54 1.59 8.67
C LEU A 309 19.99 2.18 7.31
N PRO A 310 21.22 2.69 7.16
CA PRO A 310 21.70 3.20 5.89
C PRO A 310 21.89 2.07 4.85
N VAL A 311 21.43 2.31 3.62
CA VAL A 311 21.45 1.38 2.48
C VAL A 311 21.69 2.15 1.18
N LYS A 312 22.22 1.47 0.15
CA LYS A 312 22.44 2.09 -1.16
C LYS A 312 21.16 2.20 -1.98
N ILE A 313 21.06 3.23 -2.81
CA ILE A 313 20.00 3.42 -3.79
C ILE A 313 20.36 2.67 -5.07
N GLU A 314 19.88 1.43 -5.20
CA GLU A 314 20.12 0.58 -6.38
C GLU A 314 18.86 0.41 -7.25
N ASN A 315 17.67 0.73 -6.72
CA ASN A 315 16.40 0.54 -7.45
C ASN A 315 15.68 1.87 -7.75
N LYS A 316 16.40 2.99 -7.70
CA LYS A 316 15.87 4.34 -7.98
C LYS A 316 14.66 4.70 -7.10
N GLU A 317 14.68 4.25 -5.85
CA GLU A 317 13.63 4.48 -4.88
C GLU A 317 13.47 5.98 -4.56
N LEU A 318 14.61 6.66 -4.46
CA LEU A 318 14.76 8.08 -4.13
C LEU A 318 15.94 8.67 -4.94
N PRO A 319 16.06 10.00 -5.06
CA PRO A 319 17.25 10.63 -5.64
C PRO A 319 18.48 10.45 -4.74
N GLY A 320 19.67 10.26 -5.34
CA GLY A 320 20.95 10.14 -4.62
C GLY A 320 21.59 8.75 -4.74
N GLU A 321 22.60 8.49 -3.90
CA GLU A 321 23.33 7.21 -3.85
C GLU A 321 23.04 6.40 -2.58
N GLU A 322 22.60 7.06 -1.51
CA GLU A 322 22.30 6.46 -0.21
C GLU A 322 20.94 6.91 0.32
N MET A 323 20.27 6.00 1.04
CA MET A 323 19.01 6.25 1.73
C MET A 323 18.96 5.47 3.05
N TYR A 324 17.97 5.79 3.88
CA TYR A 324 17.77 5.15 5.18
C TYR A 324 16.53 4.27 5.16
N MET A 325 16.72 2.95 5.31
CA MET A 325 15.66 1.96 5.41
C MET A 325 15.04 1.96 6.82
N SER A 326 13.71 1.81 6.91
CA SER A 326 12.97 1.81 8.18
C SER A 326 11.93 0.67 8.23
N GLY A 327 10.78 0.90 8.89
CA GLY A 327 9.59 0.07 8.77
C GLY A 327 9.75 -1.39 9.21
N ARG A 328 8.93 -2.27 8.61
CA ARG A 328 8.82 -3.67 9.03
C ARG A 328 10.07 -4.51 8.77
N SER A 329 10.89 -4.13 7.79
CA SER A 329 12.18 -4.77 7.51
C SER A 329 13.22 -4.47 8.59
N LEU A 330 13.06 -3.36 9.31
CA LEU A 330 13.97 -2.95 10.39
C LEU A 330 13.65 -3.61 11.73
N PHE A 331 12.40 -4.00 11.98
CA PHE A 331 11.96 -4.51 13.29
C PHE A 331 12.83 -5.66 13.83
N PRO A 332 13.10 -6.74 13.08
CA PRO A 332 13.92 -7.85 13.58
C PRO A 332 15.38 -7.46 13.88
N LEU A 333 15.93 -6.47 13.17
CA LEU A 333 17.26 -5.94 13.45
C LEU A 333 17.25 -5.15 14.75
N THR A 334 16.35 -4.18 14.89
CA THR A 334 16.32 -3.30 16.06
C THR A 334 15.97 -4.05 17.34
N ILE A 335 15.05 -5.02 17.28
CA ILE A 335 14.72 -5.84 18.46
C ILE A 335 15.86 -6.79 18.84
N SER A 336 16.64 -7.30 17.86
CA SER A 336 17.85 -8.09 18.14
C SER A 336 18.92 -7.25 18.83
N LEU A 337 19.11 -6.00 18.41
CA LEU A 337 20.03 -5.08 19.09
C LEU A 337 19.55 -4.76 20.51
N ALA A 338 18.24 -4.55 20.69
CA ALA A 338 17.63 -4.37 22.00
C ALA A 338 17.94 -5.56 22.92
N SER A 339 17.78 -6.78 22.41
CA SER A 339 18.06 -8.01 23.17
C SER A 339 19.50 -8.09 23.63
N ARG A 340 20.48 -7.83 22.74
CA ARG A 340 21.91 -7.89 23.08
C ARG A 340 22.29 -6.85 24.14
N LEU A 341 21.81 -5.61 23.99
CA LEU A 341 22.07 -4.56 24.97
C LEU A 341 21.38 -4.84 26.30
N ALA A 342 20.15 -5.36 26.30
CA ALA A 342 19.46 -5.72 27.54
C ALA A 342 20.21 -6.84 28.28
N GLU A 343 20.71 -7.84 27.56
CA GLU A 343 21.51 -8.93 28.14
C GLU A 343 22.82 -8.42 28.75
N GLU A 344 23.56 -7.58 28.03
CA GLU A 344 24.83 -6.97 28.49
C GLU A 344 24.68 -6.17 29.78
N PHE A 345 23.54 -5.49 29.95
CA PHE A 345 23.25 -4.66 31.12
C PHE A 345 22.38 -5.37 32.17
N GLY A 346 22.12 -6.68 32.03
CA GLY A 346 21.29 -7.45 32.96
C GLY A 346 19.87 -6.89 33.12
N GLY A 347 19.31 -6.33 32.05
CA GLY A 347 18.01 -5.67 32.02
C GLY A 347 18.00 -4.23 32.54
N ASP A 348 19.08 -3.74 33.17
CA ASP A 348 19.18 -2.38 33.71
C ASP A 348 19.65 -1.39 32.64
N LEU A 349 18.87 -1.22 31.57
CA LEU A 349 19.12 -0.18 30.56
C LEU A 349 17.79 0.35 30.06
N GLN A 350 17.55 1.65 30.26
CA GLN A 350 16.33 2.27 29.74
C GLN A 350 16.42 2.40 28.22
N VAL A 351 15.44 1.85 27.52
CA VAL A 351 15.40 1.79 26.05
C VAL A 351 14.18 2.56 25.53
N SER A 352 14.43 3.63 24.78
CA SER A 352 13.44 4.22 23.89
C SER A 352 13.50 3.54 22.52
N TYR A 353 12.46 2.77 22.18
CA TYR A 353 12.45 1.93 20.97
C TYR A 353 11.85 2.66 19.76
N SER A 354 12.30 2.36 18.53
CA SER A 354 11.66 2.93 17.32
C SER A 354 11.55 2.02 16.09
N GLY A 355 12.44 1.04 15.93
CA GLY A 355 12.55 0.27 14.70
C GLY A 355 11.31 -0.57 14.38
N GLY A 356 10.50 -0.15 13.40
CA GLY A 356 9.42 -0.97 12.85
C GLY A 356 8.26 -1.31 13.82
N ALA A 357 8.06 -0.49 14.87
CA ALA A 357 6.92 -0.65 15.77
C ALA A 357 5.58 -0.29 15.09
N ASP A 358 4.58 -1.14 15.25
CA ASP A 358 3.20 -0.93 14.81
C ASP A 358 2.19 -1.69 15.70
N PHE A 359 0.91 -1.73 15.27
CA PHE A 359 -0.15 -2.40 16.01
C PHE A 359 0.12 -3.89 16.32
N PHE A 360 0.84 -4.61 15.46
CA PHE A 360 1.02 -6.07 15.59
C PHE A 360 2.11 -6.45 16.60
N ASN A 361 3.01 -5.52 16.95
CA ASN A 361 4.14 -5.79 17.85
C ASN A 361 4.26 -4.83 19.05
N VAL A 362 3.59 -3.66 19.06
CA VAL A 362 3.77 -2.63 20.10
C VAL A 362 3.52 -3.15 21.53
N ASP A 363 2.51 -3.98 21.72
CA ASP A 363 2.21 -4.55 23.03
C ASP A 363 3.22 -5.63 23.44
N LYS A 364 3.80 -6.35 22.47
CA LYS A 364 4.87 -7.34 22.71
C LYS A 364 6.14 -6.63 23.17
N ILE A 365 6.49 -5.50 22.54
CA ILE A 365 7.64 -4.65 22.91
C ILE A 365 7.47 -4.14 24.34
N LEU A 366 6.32 -3.53 24.66
CA LEU A 366 6.10 -2.95 26.00
C LEU A 366 6.10 -4.01 27.10
N THR A 367 5.62 -5.23 26.83
CA THR A 367 5.59 -6.29 27.85
C THR A 367 6.97 -6.75 28.29
N THR A 368 8.01 -6.55 27.48
CA THR A 368 9.41 -6.84 27.87
C THR A 368 9.96 -5.82 28.87
N GLY A 369 9.28 -4.70 29.11
CA GLY A 369 9.76 -3.60 29.96
C GLY A 369 10.41 -2.45 29.20
N ILE A 370 10.58 -2.57 27.87
CA ILE A 370 11.00 -1.45 27.01
C ILE A 370 9.95 -0.33 27.07
N GLN A 371 10.39 0.88 27.43
CA GLN A 371 9.57 2.10 27.39
C GLN A 371 10.47 3.35 27.37
N PRO A 372 10.11 4.40 26.61
CA PRO A 372 8.93 4.53 25.73
C PRO A 372 9.10 3.85 24.36
N VAL A 373 8.04 3.79 23.56
CA VAL A 373 8.05 3.26 22.19
C VAL A 373 7.62 4.36 21.22
N THR A 374 8.50 4.72 20.30
CA THR A 374 8.18 5.69 19.24
C THR A 374 8.20 5.07 17.86
N PHE A 375 7.75 5.82 16.86
CA PHE A 375 7.68 5.34 15.49
C PHE A 375 7.60 6.50 14.50
N ALA A 376 8.10 6.28 13.27
CA ALA A 376 7.96 7.23 12.16
C ALA A 376 7.21 6.58 10.99
N THR A 377 7.54 5.35 10.62
CA THR A 377 6.98 4.70 9.43
C THR A 377 5.48 4.46 9.53
N THR A 378 4.96 4.01 10.69
CA THR A 378 3.54 3.65 10.79
C THR A 378 2.63 4.86 10.53
N ILE A 379 3.02 6.04 10.99
CA ILE A 379 2.28 7.31 10.79
C ILE A 379 2.53 7.96 9.42
N LEU A 380 3.51 7.48 8.65
CA LEU A 380 3.69 7.84 7.23
C LEU A 380 2.85 6.96 6.29
N LYS A 381 2.18 5.93 6.80
CA LYS A 381 1.33 5.02 6.02
C LYS A 381 -0.16 5.38 6.16
N PRO A 382 -1.03 4.94 5.22
CA PRO A 382 -2.45 5.31 5.21
C PRO A 382 -3.18 5.16 6.55
N GLY A 383 -4.00 6.14 6.92
CA GLY A 383 -4.54 6.30 8.27
C GLY A 383 -3.68 7.20 9.17
N GLY A 384 -2.40 7.41 8.84
CA GLY A 384 -1.54 8.44 9.44
C GLY A 384 -1.51 8.38 10.96
N TYR A 385 -1.72 9.55 11.58
CA TYR A 385 -1.79 9.70 13.04
C TYR A 385 -2.90 8.86 13.68
N GLU A 386 -4.03 8.62 13.00
CA GLU A 386 -5.17 7.88 13.58
C GLU A 386 -4.81 6.44 13.99
N ARG A 387 -3.75 5.86 13.41
CA ARG A 387 -3.19 4.56 13.80
C ARG A 387 -2.74 4.51 15.25
N ILE A 388 -2.31 5.65 15.81
CA ILE A 388 -1.83 5.75 17.19
C ILE A 388 -2.95 5.41 18.17
N THR A 389 -4.18 5.80 17.88
CA THR A 389 -5.35 5.59 18.76
C THR A 389 -5.53 4.12 19.08
N GLN A 390 -5.49 3.27 18.04
CA GLN A 390 -5.64 1.82 18.18
C GLN A 390 -4.47 1.22 18.99
N MET A 391 -3.24 1.70 18.76
CA MET A 391 -2.06 1.23 19.49
C MET A 391 -2.11 1.65 20.96
N ALA A 392 -2.47 2.89 21.25
CA ALA A 392 -2.59 3.42 22.61
C ALA A 392 -3.64 2.64 23.40
N GLN A 393 -4.83 2.42 22.82
CA GLN A 393 -5.89 1.59 23.42
C GLN A 393 -5.45 0.14 23.67
N LYS A 394 -4.61 -0.44 22.80
CA LYS A 394 -4.09 -1.81 22.97
C LYS A 394 -3.18 -1.94 24.20
N VAL A 395 -2.43 -0.89 24.52
CA VAL A 395 -1.36 -0.94 25.53
C VAL A 395 -1.73 -0.27 26.85
N GLU A 396 -2.78 0.54 26.87
CA GLU A 396 -3.27 1.31 28.01
C GLU A 396 -3.35 0.50 29.32
N ARG A 397 -3.93 -0.70 29.28
CA ARG A 397 -4.09 -1.53 30.49
C ARG A 397 -2.80 -2.21 30.95
N LYS A 398 -1.76 -2.20 30.11
CA LYS A 398 -0.45 -2.84 30.33
C LYS A 398 0.59 -1.90 30.93
N LEU A 399 0.28 -0.62 31.14
CA LEU A 399 1.24 0.35 31.70
C LEU A 399 1.59 -0.01 33.15
N LYS A 400 2.89 0.07 33.48
CA LYS A 400 3.47 -0.40 34.76
C LYS A 400 4.15 0.70 35.58
N GLY A 401 3.95 1.98 35.26
CA GLY A 401 4.59 3.08 35.97
C GLY A 401 6.08 3.20 35.64
N LYS A 402 6.90 3.38 36.68
CA LYS A 402 8.35 3.59 36.57
C LYS A 402 9.07 2.39 35.97
N PHE A 403 10.13 2.66 35.21
CA PHE A 403 11.02 1.64 34.68
C PHE A 403 11.60 0.76 35.81
N SER A 404 11.49 -0.55 35.65
CA SER A 404 11.91 -1.55 36.65
C SER A 404 12.84 -2.62 36.07
N GLY A 405 13.47 -2.34 34.93
CA GLY A 405 14.28 -3.30 34.18
C GLY A 405 13.54 -3.96 33.01
N ILE A 406 14.34 -4.47 32.06
CA ILE A 406 13.89 -5.24 30.88
C ILE A 406 14.00 -6.74 31.17
N ASP A 407 12.95 -7.49 30.85
CA ASP A 407 12.93 -8.95 30.82
C ASP A 407 13.72 -9.47 29.60
N THR A 408 14.94 -9.92 29.84
CA THR A 408 15.90 -10.36 28.81
C THR A 408 15.44 -11.61 28.08
N ASP A 409 14.82 -12.56 28.78
CA ASP A 409 14.34 -13.82 28.21
C ASP A 409 13.16 -13.57 27.26
N MET A 410 12.21 -12.74 27.71
CA MET A 410 11.06 -12.36 26.88
C MET A 410 11.50 -11.58 25.63
N LEU A 411 12.48 -10.67 25.79
CA LEU A 411 13.00 -9.88 24.68
C LEU A 411 13.77 -10.73 23.67
N SER A 412 14.59 -11.67 24.13
CA SER A 412 15.32 -12.61 23.27
C SER A 412 14.35 -13.47 22.46
N LYS A 413 13.32 -14.03 23.10
CA LYS A 413 12.26 -14.77 22.43
C LYS A 413 11.52 -13.94 21.38
N LEU A 414 11.20 -12.68 21.70
CA LEU A 414 10.56 -11.77 20.74
C LEU A 414 11.46 -11.52 19.52
N ALA A 415 12.78 -11.40 19.70
CA ALA A 415 13.72 -11.22 18.60
C ALA A 415 13.80 -12.45 17.69
N GLU A 416 13.77 -13.66 18.25
CA GLU A 416 13.74 -14.91 17.47
C GLU A 416 12.43 -15.08 16.68
N GLU A 417 11.30 -14.78 17.31
CA GLU A 417 9.97 -14.87 16.69
C GLU A 417 9.80 -13.85 15.56
N ALA A 418 10.41 -12.66 15.69
CA ALA A 418 10.34 -11.59 14.70
C ALA A 418 10.84 -12.01 13.30
N LEU A 419 11.77 -12.98 13.22
CA LEU A 419 12.31 -13.51 11.96
C LEU A 419 11.33 -14.41 11.20
N LYS A 420 10.27 -14.89 11.86
CA LYS A 420 9.29 -15.84 11.32
C LYS A 420 7.89 -15.24 11.18
N ASP A 421 7.65 -14.08 11.79
CA ASP A 421 6.35 -13.41 11.76
C ASP A 421 6.06 -12.84 10.36
N ASP A 422 4.94 -13.27 9.74
CA ASP A 422 4.50 -12.86 8.41
C ASP A 422 4.42 -11.34 8.23
N HIS A 423 4.18 -10.58 9.31
CA HIS A 423 4.13 -9.12 9.27
C HIS A 423 5.49 -8.50 8.88
N HIS A 424 6.60 -9.19 9.13
CA HIS A 424 7.96 -8.69 8.89
C HIS A 424 8.61 -9.29 7.64
N LEU A 425 8.04 -10.35 7.04
CA LEU A 425 8.59 -11.01 5.86
C LEU A 425 8.26 -10.27 4.55
N LYS A 426 9.20 -10.18 3.61
CA LYS A 426 8.97 -9.52 2.32
C LYS A 426 7.77 -10.12 1.57
N ASN A 427 7.67 -11.45 1.59
CA ASN A 427 6.68 -12.23 0.83
C ASN A 427 5.22 -12.03 1.27
N SER A 428 4.95 -11.38 2.41
CA SER A 428 3.58 -11.01 2.78
C SER A 428 3.03 -9.85 1.94
N ARG A 429 3.91 -9.02 1.35
CA ARG A 429 3.54 -8.05 0.31
C ARG A 429 3.78 -8.64 -1.08
N THR A 430 2.72 -9.09 -1.73
CA THR A 430 2.81 -9.79 -3.02
C THR A 430 2.89 -8.87 -4.25
N VAL A 431 2.90 -7.54 -4.05
CA VAL A 431 2.86 -6.56 -5.15
C VAL A 431 3.88 -5.44 -4.97
N GLY A 432 4.56 -5.10 -6.07
CA GLY A 432 5.48 -3.95 -6.10
C GLY A 432 4.75 -2.60 -6.13
N SER A 433 3.68 -2.48 -6.92
CA SER A 433 2.90 -1.23 -7.00
C SER A 433 1.42 -1.48 -7.21
N ARG A 434 0.61 -0.76 -6.43
CA ARG A 434 -0.85 -0.73 -6.58
C ARG A 434 -1.35 0.37 -7.51
N LYS A 435 -0.46 1.18 -8.10
CA LYS A 435 -0.88 2.28 -8.97
C LYS A 435 -1.72 1.78 -10.14
N LEU A 436 -2.71 2.57 -10.51
CA LEU A 436 -3.53 2.43 -11.70
C LEU A 436 -2.75 2.95 -12.92
N SER A 437 -3.16 2.54 -14.10
CA SER A 437 -2.59 3.02 -15.37
C SER A 437 -3.16 4.37 -15.84
N VAL A 438 -3.98 5.02 -15.00
CA VAL A 438 -4.60 6.32 -15.28
C VAL A 438 -3.93 7.43 -14.48
N GLU A 439 -3.84 8.61 -15.08
CA GLU A 439 -3.28 9.81 -14.44
C GLU A 439 -4.25 10.38 -13.39
N LEU A 440 -3.69 11.06 -12.39
CA LEU A 440 -4.44 11.71 -11.31
C LEU A 440 -5.21 12.90 -11.88
N PRO A 441 -6.56 12.89 -11.86
CA PRO A 441 -7.31 14.06 -12.27
C PRO A 441 -7.19 15.19 -11.23
N THR A 442 -7.24 16.45 -11.67
CA THR A 442 -7.26 17.63 -10.79
C THR A 442 -8.44 17.57 -9.82
N TYR A 443 -9.62 17.23 -10.34
CA TYR A 443 -10.89 17.11 -9.62
C TYR A 443 -11.36 15.65 -9.56
N ASP A 444 -12.32 15.32 -8.70
CA ASP A 444 -13.05 14.03 -8.71
C ASP A 444 -12.15 12.78 -8.68
N CYS A 445 -11.11 12.80 -7.84
CA CYS A 445 -10.19 11.66 -7.73
C CYS A 445 -10.68 10.53 -6.82
N MET A 446 -11.87 10.62 -6.22
CA MET A 446 -12.37 9.55 -5.36
C MET A 446 -12.79 8.36 -6.22
N THR A 447 -12.09 7.23 -6.06
CA THR A 447 -12.36 6.02 -6.84
C THR A 447 -12.03 4.77 -6.06
N ALA A 448 -12.64 3.65 -6.44
CA ALA A 448 -12.29 2.33 -5.96
C ALA A 448 -11.24 1.68 -6.88
N PRO A 449 -9.94 1.64 -6.51
CA PRO A 449 -8.91 1.14 -7.41
C PRO A 449 -9.04 -0.36 -7.68
N CYS A 450 -9.66 -1.10 -6.75
CA CYS A 450 -10.00 -2.52 -6.97
C CYS A 450 -11.00 -2.71 -8.12
N SER A 451 -11.96 -1.80 -8.30
CA SER A 451 -12.94 -1.84 -9.40
C SER A 451 -12.28 -1.51 -10.74
N ILE A 452 -11.39 -0.51 -10.79
CA ILE A 452 -10.61 -0.19 -12.01
C ILE A 452 -9.63 -1.31 -12.35
N GLY A 453 -8.95 -1.88 -11.34
CA GLY A 453 -8.03 -3.00 -11.50
C GLY A 453 -8.68 -4.33 -11.88
N CYS A 454 -10.00 -4.44 -11.75
CA CYS A 454 -10.76 -5.60 -12.21
C CYS A 454 -11.03 -5.45 -13.72
N PRO A 455 -10.61 -6.40 -14.58
CA PRO A 455 -10.78 -6.28 -16.03
C PRO A 455 -12.22 -6.09 -16.50
N ILE A 456 -13.20 -6.61 -15.75
CA ILE A 456 -14.64 -6.45 -16.05
C ILE A 456 -15.28 -5.21 -15.39
N ASN A 457 -14.48 -4.39 -14.71
CA ASN A 457 -14.89 -3.24 -13.89
C ASN A 457 -16.02 -3.56 -12.91
N GLN A 458 -15.91 -4.69 -12.21
CA GLN A 458 -16.95 -5.15 -11.28
C GLN A 458 -17.12 -4.16 -10.11
N GLN A 459 -18.36 -4.04 -9.63
CA GLN A 459 -18.78 -3.13 -8.54
C GLN A 459 -18.42 -3.70 -7.16
N ILE A 460 -17.11 -3.71 -6.86
CA ILE A 460 -16.56 -4.42 -5.70
C ILE A 460 -16.98 -3.84 -4.36
N PRO A 461 -16.80 -2.53 -4.08
CA PRO A 461 -17.24 -1.96 -2.81
C PRO A 461 -18.72 -2.24 -2.52
N GLU A 462 -19.56 -2.22 -3.56
CA GLU A 462 -21.00 -2.40 -3.47
C GLU A 462 -21.38 -3.81 -3.01
N TYR A 463 -20.93 -4.85 -3.72
CA TYR A 463 -21.30 -6.21 -3.34
C TYR A 463 -20.63 -6.63 -2.03
N VAL A 464 -19.42 -6.13 -1.71
CA VAL A 464 -18.77 -6.39 -0.42
C VAL A 464 -19.62 -5.81 0.72
N ALA A 465 -20.14 -4.59 0.56
CA ALA A 465 -21.03 -3.99 1.55
C ALA A 465 -22.36 -4.75 1.70
N LEU A 466 -22.93 -5.27 0.61
CA LEU A 466 -24.17 -6.04 0.66
C LEU A 466 -23.98 -7.42 1.31
N VAL A 467 -22.86 -8.10 1.03
CA VAL A 467 -22.50 -9.36 1.69
C VAL A 467 -22.35 -9.15 3.20
N GLY A 468 -21.68 -8.07 3.62
CA GLY A 468 -21.57 -7.70 5.05
C GLY A 468 -22.93 -7.45 5.72
N LYS A 469 -23.92 -6.97 4.96
CA LYS A 469 -25.31 -6.78 5.41
C LYS A 469 -26.18 -8.04 5.23
N LYS A 470 -25.60 -9.18 4.86
CA LYS A 470 -26.29 -10.46 4.54
C LYS A 470 -27.37 -10.33 3.45
N LYS A 471 -27.25 -9.33 2.58
CA LYS A 471 -28.13 -9.10 1.42
C LYS A 471 -27.59 -9.83 0.19
N TYR A 472 -27.47 -11.15 0.30
CA TYR A 472 -26.77 -11.97 -0.72
C TYR A 472 -27.44 -11.92 -2.09
N ASP A 473 -28.78 -11.89 -2.15
CA ASP A 473 -29.53 -11.78 -3.41
C ASP A 473 -29.19 -10.49 -4.17
N GLU A 474 -29.17 -9.35 -3.46
CA GLU A 474 -28.78 -8.05 -4.05
C GLU A 474 -27.29 -8.04 -4.45
N ALA A 475 -26.42 -8.63 -3.62
CA ALA A 475 -24.99 -8.70 -3.90
C ALA A 475 -24.71 -9.51 -5.17
N PHE A 476 -25.32 -10.69 -5.28
CA PHE A 476 -25.18 -11.56 -6.45
C PHE A 476 -25.76 -10.91 -7.72
N SER A 477 -26.89 -10.22 -7.61
CA SER A 477 -27.46 -9.47 -8.74
C SER A 477 -26.47 -8.43 -9.29
N ILE A 478 -25.76 -7.69 -8.43
CA ILE A 478 -24.73 -6.74 -8.85
C ILE A 478 -23.54 -7.46 -9.50
N ILE A 479 -23.10 -8.60 -8.94
CA ILE A 479 -22.02 -9.41 -9.51
C ILE A 479 -22.38 -9.88 -10.93
N ALA A 480 -23.57 -10.47 -11.09
CA ALA A 480 -24.05 -11.05 -12.36
C ALA A 480 -24.25 -9.99 -13.46
N LYS A 481 -24.43 -8.71 -13.13
CA LYS A 481 -24.47 -7.62 -14.12
C LYS A 481 -23.15 -7.51 -14.88
N ASP A 482 -22.02 -7.56 -14.19
CA ASP A 482 -20.71 -7.34 -14.80
C ASP A 482 -19.97 -8.64 -15.15
N ASN A 483 -20.44 -9.79 -14.63
CA ASN A 483 -19.71 -11.05 -14.63
C ASN A 483 -20.59 -12.22 -15.09
N ALA A 484 -20.23 -12.84 -16.21
CA ALA A 484 -20.96 -13.98 -16.77
C ALA A 484 -20.52 -15.34 -16.21
N SER A 485 -19.53 -15.38 -15.30
CA SER A 485 -19.10 -16.61 -14.63
C SER A 485 -18.75 -16.37 -13.16
N PRO A 486 -19.73 -15.96 -12.32
CA PRO A 486 -19.51 -15.68 -10.91
C PRO A 486 -18.90 -16.85 -10.13
N ALA A 487 -19.36 -18.08 -10.32
CA ALA A 487 -18.90 -19.25 -9.57
C ALA A 487 -17.45 -19.61 -9.88
N ILE A 488 -17.07 -19.62 -11.16
CA ILE A 488 -15.69 -19.81 -11.62
C ILE A 488 -14.79 -18.71 -11.07
N THR A 489 -15.20 -17.45 -11.21
CA THR A 489 -14.38 -16.31 -10.75
C THR A 489 -14.39 -16.11 -9.24
N ALA A 490 -15.27 -16.77 -8.49
CA ALA A 490 -15.25 -16.86 -7.03
C ALA A 490 -14.23 -17.91 -6.55
N THR A 491 -13.79 -18.80 -7.42
CA THR A 491 -12.93 -19.93 -7.05
C THR A 491 -11.51 -19.74 -7.56
N ILE A 492 -11.33 -19.52 -8.87
CA ILE A 492 -10.01 -19.55 -9.54
C ILE A 492 -9.62 -18.22 -10.19
N CYS A 493 -10.31 -17.11 -9.87
CA CYS A 493 -9.86 -15.81 -10.33
C CYS A 493 -8.52 -15.46 -9.70
N ASN A 494 -7.60 -14.96 -10.54
CA ASN A 494 -6.31 -14.42 -10.11
C ASN A 494 -6.42 -13.08 -9.35
N HIS A 495 -7.65 -12.59 -9.12
CA HIS A 495 -7.99 -11.53 -8.18
C HIS A 495 -7.12 -10.26 -8.29
N ASN A 496 -6.77 -9.81 -9.51
CA ASN A 496 -6.04 -8.57 -9.76
C ASN A 496 -6.58 -7.34 -9.00
N CYS A 497 -7.89 -7.31 -8.72
CA CYS A 497 -8.53 -6.29 -7.88
C CYS A 497 -7.93 -6.18 -6.47
N GLN A 498 -7.50 -7.29 -5.85
CA GLN A 498 -6.83 -7.30 -4.55
C GLN A 498 -5.46 -6.66 -4.61
N PHE A 499 -4.72 -6.82 -5.72
CA PHE A 499 -3.42 -6.17 -5.97
C PHE A 499 -3.52 -4.64 -6.14
N LYS A 500 -4.73 -4.11 -6.32
CA LYS A 500 -5.02 -2.67 -6.35
C LYS A 500 -5.70 -2.17 -5.09
N CYS A 501 -6.02 -3.05 -4.13
CA CYS A 501 -6.69 -2.66 -2.91
C CYS A 501 -5.82 -1.72 -2.08
N THR A 502 -6.36 -0.58 -1.67
CA THR A 502 -5.66 0.41 -0.84
C THR A 502 -5.34 -0.12 0.57
N ARG A 503 -6.06 -1.14 1.01
CA ARG A 503 -5.83 -1.84 2.28
C ARG A 503 -4.47 -2.55 2.35
N LEU A 504 -3.83 -2.85 1.21
CA LEU A 504 -2.47 -3.42 1.17
C LEU A 504 -1.43 -2.55 1.88
N ASP A 505 -1.66 -1.24 2.00
CA ASP A 505 -0.75 -0.33 2.72
C ASP A 505 -1.12 -0.15 4.20
N TYR A 506 -2.23 -0.75 4.63
CA TYR A 506 -2.58 -0.91 6.04
C TYR A 506 -1.99 -2.20 6.59
N ASP A 507 -2.39 -3.32 5.99
CA ASP A 507 -2.06 -4.69 6.41
C ASP A 507 -2.08 -5.63 5.19
N SER A 508 -3.25 -6.09 4.75
CA SER A 508 -3.44 -6.97 3.60
C SER A 508 -4.69 -6.60 2.81
N SER A 509 -4.82 -7.05 1.56
CA SER A 509 -6.02 -6.74 0.78
C SER A 509 -7.30 -7.24 1.47
N VAL A 510 -8.43 -6.57 1.21
CA VAL A 510 -9.75 -7.16 1.46
C VAL A 510 -9.84 -8.49 0.70
N LEU A 511 -10.37 -9.55 1.32
CA LEU A 511 -10.58 -10.86 0.66
C LEU A 511 -11.75 -10.81 -0.33
N ILE A 512 -11.57 -10.05 -1.42
CA ILE A 512 -12.60 -9.74 -2.41
C ILE A 512 -13.14 -11.01 -3.08
N ARG A 513 -12.26 -11.97 -3.41
CA ARG A 513 -12.67 -13.26 -3.99
C ARG A 513 -13.56 -14.05 -3.03
N ASP A 514 -13.23 -14.07 -1.74
CA ASP A 514 -13.99 -14.78 -0.71
C ASP A 514 -15.36 -14.14 -0.50
N MET A 515 -15.43 -12.80 -0.47
CA MET A 515 -16.71 -12.08 -0.39
C MET A 515 -17.61 -12.39 -1.58
N LYS A 516 -17.05 -12.50 -2.79
CA LYS A 516 -17.80 -12.97 -3.97
C LYS A 516 -18.27 -14.41 -3.79
N LYS A 517 -17.41 -15.30 -3.28
CA LYS A 517 -17.76 -16.71 -3.03
C LYS A 517 -18.91 -16.84 -2.05
N ILE A 518 -18.94 -16.04 -0.97
CA ILE A 518 -20.08 -16.00 -0.04
C ILE A 518 -21.38 -15.62 -0.76
N ALA A 519 -21.36 -14.59 -1.63
CA ALA A 519 -22.54 -14.21 -2.41
C ALA A 519 -23.02 -15.33 -3.35
N VAL A 520 -22.09 -15.97 -4.06
CA VAL A 520 -22.37 -17.09 -4.98
C VAL A 520 -23.05 -18.24 -4.24
N LEU A 521 -22.43 -18.73 -3.15
CA LEU A 521 -22.90 -19.89 -2.41
C LEU A 521 -24.30 -19.69 -1.81
N ASN A 522 -24.67 -18.45 -1.45
CA ASN A 522 -25.95 -18.15 -0.82
C ASN A 522 -27.08 -17.79 -1.79
N ALA A 523 -26.79 -17.25 -2.99
CA ALA A 523 -27.81 -16.62 -3.83
C ALA A 523 -27.90 -17.11 -5.28
N GLU A 524 -26.84 -17.69 -5.84
CA GLU A 524 -26.77 -18.00 -7.28
C GLU A 524 -27.89 -18.93 -7.76
N LYS A 525 -28.09 -20.06 -7.08
CA LYS A 525 -29.12 -21.04 -7.45
C LYS A 525 -30.52 -20.43 -7.47
N LYS A 526 -30.82 -19.57 -6.48
CA LYS A 526 -32.09 -18.84 -6.39
C LYS A 526 -32.21 -17.81 -7.52
N TYR A 527 -31.13 -17.08 -7.81
CA TYR A 527 -31.09 -16.14 -8.92
C TYR A 527 -31.38 -16.83 -10.26
N ILE A 528 -30.68 -17.93 -10.56
CA ILE A 528 -30.85 -18.71 -11.80
C ILE A 528 -32.28 -19.20 -11.95
N LYS A 529 -32.89 -19.72 -10.87
CA LYS A 529 -34.29 -20.19 -10.88
C LYS A 529 -35.28 -19.09 -11.28
N ASN A 530 -34.98 -17.83 -10.97
CA ASN A 530 -35.86 -16.69 -11.20
C ASN A 530 -35.60 -15.97 -12.55
N ILE A 531 -34.61 -16.41 -13.33
CA ILE A 531 -34.33 -15.82 -14.64
C ILE A 531 -35.51 -16.08 -15.59
N LYS A 532 -36.00 -15.00 -16.19
CA LYS A 532 -36.91 -15.05 -17.33
C LYS A 532 -36.15 -14.52 -18.57
N PRO A 533 -35.96 -15.35 -19.62
CA PRO A 533 -35.34 -14.88 -20.86
C PRO A 533 -36.03 -13.62 -21.37
N GLN A 534 -35.23 -12.62 -21.76
CA GLN A 534 -35.78 -11.44 -22.42
C GLN A 534 -36.33 -11.82 -23.80
N ASN A 535 -37.37 -11.11 -24.24
CA ASN A 535 -37.84 -11.20 -25.62
C ASN A 535 -36.72 -10.77 -26.57
N ILE A 536 -36.68 -11.39 -27.75
CA ILE A 536 -35.77 -10.98 -28.82
C ILE A 536 -36.24 -9.62 -29.36
N ARG A 537 -35.33 -8.65 -29.44
CA ARG A 537 -35.58 -7.25 -29.80
C ARG A 537 -34.89 -6.82 -31.09
N SER A 538 -33.91 -7.60 -31.59
CA SER A 538 -33.31 -7.40 -32.91
C SER A 538 -33.65 -8.58 -33.83
N ASN A 539 -33.81 -8.31 -35.12
CA ASN A 539 -33.96 -9.34 -36.15
C ASN A 539 -32.60 -9.95 -36.57
N LYS A 540 -31.49 -9.42 -36.07
CA LYS A 540 -30.13 -9.86 -36.36
C LYS A 540 -29.73 -11.06 -35.51
N LYS A 541 -29.06 -12.02 -36.14
CA LYS A 541 -28.63 -13.27 -35.51
C LYS A 541 -27.13 -13.28 -35.26
N VAL A 542 -26.74 -13.91 -34.15
CA VAL A 542 -25.35 -13.97 -33.70
C VAL A 542 -24.88 -15.42 -33.58
N ALA A 543 -23.76 -15.74 -34.24
CA ALA A 543 -23.04 -17.00 -34.04
C ALA A 543 -21.79 -16.78 -33.19
N VAL A 544 -21.61 -17.60 -32.15
CA VAL A 544 -20.41 -17.63 -31.31
C VAL A 544 -19.74 -18.98 -31.48
N ILE A 545 -18.53 -18.99 -32.04
CA ILE A 545 -17.72 -20.20 -32.23
C ILE A 545 -16.74 -20.32 -31.05
N GLY A 546 -16.98 -21.28 -30.18
CA GLY A 546 -16.26 -21.52 -28.93
C GLY A 546 -17.09 -21.20 -27.70
N ALA A 547 -17.34 -22.21 -26.88
CA ALA A 547 -18.04 -22.16 -25.59
C ALA A 547 -17.07 -21.98 -24.40
N GLY A 548 -15.92 -21.32 -24.61
CA GLY A 548 -15.02 -20.90 -23.53
C GLY A 548 -15.55 -19.66 -22.77
N PRO A 549 -14.81 -19.17 -21.75
CA PRO A 549 -15.24 -18.01 -20.96
C PRO A 549 -15.60 -16.77 -21.79
N ALA A 550 -14.82 -16.44 -22.83
CA ALA A 550 -15.10 -15.31 -23.70
C ALA A 550 -16.41 -15.48 -24.47
N GLY A 551 -16.60 -16.62 -25.14
CA GLY A 551 -17.78 -16.89 -25.96
C GLY A 551 -19.07 -16.93 -25.14
N LEU A 552 -19.05 -17.63 -24.01
CA LEU A 552 -20.21 -17.69 -23.10
C LEU A 552 -20.55 -16.34 -22.49
N SER A 553 -19.54 -15.52 -22.19
CA SER A 553 -19.76 -14.15 -21.69
C SER A 553 -20.44 -13.28 -22.74
N THR A 554 -19.91 -13.27 -23.97
CA THR A 554 -20.51 -12.53 -25.09
C THR A 554 -21.95 -12.98 -25.31
N ALA A 555 -22.18 -14.30 -25.34
CA ALA A 555 -23.51 -14.87 -25.57
C ALA A 555 -24.50 -14.49 -24.48
N LEU A 556 -24.11 -14.59 -23.20
CA LEU A 556 -24.93 -14.19 -22.07
C LEU A 556 -25.31 -12.71 -22.14
N PHE A 557 -24.33 -11.84 -22.37
CA PHE A 557 -24.56 -10.38 -22.39
C PHE A 557 -25.42 -9.93 -23.57
N LEU A 558 -25.24 -10.52 -24.76
CA LEU A 558 -26.08 -10.22 -25.92
C LEU A 558 -27.50 -10.77 -25.73
N ARG A 559 -27.63 -12.03 -25.30
CA ARG A 559 -28.93 -12.71 -25.18
C ARG A 559 -29.82 -12.06 -24.13
N ARG A 560 -29.26 -11.69 -22.97
CA ARG A 560 -30.02 -11.02 -21.91
C ARG A 560 -30.45 -9.60 -22.28
N ASN A 561 -29.86 -8.99 -23.30
CA ASN A 561 -30.24 -7.67 -23.83
C ASN A 561 -31.08 -7.77 -25.13
N GLY A 562 -31.51 -8.97 -25.53
CA GLY A 562 -32.52 -9.17 -26.58
C GLY A 562 -31.98 -9.60 -27.95
N MET A 563 -30.75 -10.09 -28.06
CA MET A 563 -30.23 -10.68 -29.31
C MET A 563 -30.52 -12.18 -29.41
N ASP A 564 -30.72 -12.72 -30.62
CA ASP A 564 -30.78 -14.18 -30.85
C ASP A 564 -29.36 -14.73 -31.06
N VAL A 565 -28.92 -15.60 -30.14
CA VAL A 565 -27.53 -16.07 -30.06
C VAL A 565 -27.46 -17.59 -30.04
N THR A 566 -26.63 -18.14 -30.95
CA THR A 566 -26.25 -19.55 -30.97
C THR A 566 -24.76 -19.69 -30.69
N VAL A 567 -24.42 -20.50 -29.69
CA VAL A 567 -23.03 -20.88 -29.35
C VAL A 567 -22.75 -22.27 -29.91
N MET A 568 -21.65 -22.40 -30.63
CA MET A 568 -21.21 -23.66 -31.23
C MET A 568 -19.82 -24.03 -30.72
N ASP A 569 -19.58 -25.27 -30.35
CA ASP A 569 -18.24 -25.74 -29.93
C ASP A 569 -17.94 -27.15 -30.45
N LYS A 570 -16.64 -27.40 -30.71
CA LYS A 570 -16.14 -28.71 -31.14
C LYS A 570 -16.09 -29.75 -30.02
N LYS A 571 -15.99 -29.30 -28.76
CA LYS A 571 -16.01 -30.15 -27.56
C LYS A 571 -17.46 -30.36 -27.11
N GLU A 572 -17.69 -31.42 -26.35
CA GLU A 572 -19.04 -31.83 -25.91
C GLU A 572 -19.57 -31.05 -24.69
N LYS A 573 -18.69 -30.40 -23.92
CA LYS A 573 -19.02 -29.68 -22.68
C LYS A 573 -18.54 -28.23 -22.76
N PRO A 574 -19.22 -27.30 -22.07
CA PRO A 574 -18.87 -25.88 -22.08
C PRO A 574 -17.60 -25.58 -21.27
N TYR A 575 -17.15 -24.33 -21.35
CA TYR A 575 -16.06 -23.68 -20.60
C TYR A 575 -14.62 -24.02 -21.00
N GLY A 576 -14.40 -24.80 -22.06
CA GLY A 576 -13.07 -25.00 -22.65
C GLY A 576 -12.00 -25.38 -21.61
N VAL A 577 -10.89 -24.63 -21.56
CA VAL A 577 -9.76 -24.86 -20.63
C VAL A 577 -10.21 -25.04 -19.17
N VAL A 578 -11.20 -24.27 -18.69
CA VAL A 578 -11.69 -24.37 -17.30
C VAL A 578 -12.32 -25.74 -17.04
N ARG A 579 -13.07 -26.28 -18.00
CA ARG A 579 -13.67 -27.60 -17.88
C ARG A 579 -12.67 -28.72 -18.09
N TYR A 580 -11.85 -28.63 -19.13
CA TYR A 580 -11.08 -29.78 -19.61
C TYR A 580 -9.66 -29.86 -19.04
N VAL A 581 -9.07 -28.73 -18.64
CA VAL A 581 -7.63 -28.66 -18.28
C VAL A 581 -7.44 -28.38 -16.80
N ILE A 582 -8.20 -27.43 -16.22
CA ILE A 582 -8.02 -27.05 -14.82
C ILE A 582 -8.46 -28.21 -13.90
N PRO A 583 -7.60 -28.72 -13.00
CA PRO A 583 -7.91 -29.86 -12.15
C PRO A 583 -9.04 -29.62 -11.13
N ASP A 584 -9.72 -30.67 -10.69
CA ASP A 584 -10.85 -30.56 -9.76
C ASP A 584 -10.47 -30.05 -8.36
N PHE A 585 -9.21 -30.23 -7.94
CA PHE A 585 -8.72 -29.64 -6.69
C PHE A 585 -8.61 -28.10 -6.74
N ARG A 586 -8.67 -27.49 -7.93
CA ARG A 586 -8.75 -26.03 -8.13
C ARG A 586 -10.19 -25.56 -8.16
N ILE A 587 -11.05 -26.26 -8.90
CA ILE A 587 -12.46 -25.92 -9.07
C ILE A 587 -13.30 -27.18 -9.27
N PRO A 588 -14.35 -27.39 -8.46
CA PRO A 588 -15.25 -28.52 -8.62
C PRO A 588 -16.17 -28.31 -9.85
N SER A 589 -16.50 -29.41 -10.53
CA SER A 589 -17.28 -29.37 -11.78
C SER A 589 -18.66 -28.75 -11.61
N GLU A 590 -19.27 -28.89 -10.43
CA GLU A 590 -20.58 -28.34 -10.09
C GLU A 590 -20.61 -26.81 -10.16
N MET A 591 -19.50 -26.13 -9.83
CA MET A 591 -19.39 -24.67 -9.94
C MET A 591 -19.34 -24.23 -11.41
N ILE A 592 -18.73 -25.03 -12.28
CA ILE A 592 -18.70 -24.79 -13.72
C ILE A 592 -20.10 -25.00 -14.31
N ASP A 593 -20.82 -26.03 -13.84
CA ASP A 593 -22.19 -26.32 -14.26
C ASP A 593 -23.17 -25.22 -13.86
N GLN A 594 -23.00 -24.63 -12.65
CA GLN A 594 -23.82 -23.51 -12.18
C GLN A 594 -23.70 -22.29 -13.11
N ASP A 595 -22.47 -21.87 -13.44
CA ASP A 595 -22.25 -20.77 -14.37
C ASP A 595 -22.80 -21.09 -15.77
N PHE A 596 -22.75 -22.35 -16.22
CA PHE A 596 -23.34 -22.74 -17.50
C PHE A 596 -24.87 -22.63 -17.50
N GLU A 597 -25.53 -23.09 -16.42
CA GLU A 597 -26.98 -22.98 -16.27
C GLU A 597 -27.44 -21.52 -16.21
N LEU A 598 -26.63 -20.61 -15.64
CA LEU A 598 -26.87 -19.17 -15.71
C LEU A 598 -26.96 -18.68 -17.16
N VAL A 599 -26.05 -19.10 -18.05
CA VAL A 599 -26.07 -18.72 -19.48
C VAL A 599 -27.26 -19.35 -20.20
N LYS A 600 -27.50 -20.64 -19.97
CA LYS A 600 -28.59 -21.39 -20.61
C LYS A 600 -29.97 -20.85 -20.25
N LYS A 601 -30.20 -20.49 -18.98
CA LYS A 601 -31.47 -19.90 -18.52
C LYS A 601 -31.77 -18.53 -19.11
N GLN A 602 -30.78 -17.81 -19.66
CA GLN A 602 -31.03 -16.58 -20.42
C GLN A 602 -31.61 -16.84 -21.82
N GLY A 603 -31.61 -18.10 -22.29
CA GLY A 603 -32.17 -18.50 -23.58
C GLY A 603 -31.16 -18.54 -24.72
N VAL A 604 -29.87 -18.74 -24.42
CA VAL A 604 -28.82 -18.98 -25.42
C VAL A 604 -29.00 -20.39 -26.02
N LYS A 605 -28.84 -20.53 -27.34
CA LYS A 605 -28.88 -21.82 -28.04
C LYS A 605 -27.47 -22.42 -28.10
N PHE A 606 -27.37 -23.75 -28.03
CA PHE A 606 -26.09 -24.45 -28.00
C PHE A 606 -26.04 -25.60 -29.00
N GLU A 607 -24.92 -25.72 -29.71
CA GLU A 607 -24.59 -26.82 -30.62
C GLU A 607 -23.16 -27.34 -30.29
N PHE A 608 -23.07 -28.48 -29.62
CA PHE A 608 -21.80 -29.09 -29.21
C PHE A 608 -21.39 -30.23 -30.15
N GLY A 609 -20.10 -30.56 -30.17
CA GLY A 609 -19.55 -31.64 -31.01
C GLY A 609 -19.50 -31.32 -32.51
N ILE A 610 -19.52 -30.03 -32.88
CA ILE A 610 -19.45 -29.62 -34.29
C ILE A 610 -18.03 -29.68 -34.84
N ASN A 611 -17.88 -29.60 -36.18
CA ASN A 611 -16.57 -29.50 -36.80
C ASN A 611 -15.87 -28.18 -36.40
N GLY A 612 -14.64 -28.26 -35.89
CA GLY A 612 -13.84 -27.10 -35.49
C GLY A 612 -13.33 -26.26 -36.68
N ASN A 613 -13.42 -26.76 -37.91
CA ASN A 613 -13.14 -25.99 -39.12
C ASN A 613 -14.40 -25.24 -39.54
N PHE A 614 -14.44 -23.94 -39.28
CA PHE A 614 -15.50 -23.05 -39.73
C PHE A 614 -15.07 -22.27 -40.98
N ASN A 615 -16.07 -21.85 -41.77
CA ASN A 615 -15.92 -20.92 -42.89
C ASN A 615 -16.75 -19.66 -42.60
N ILE A 616 -16.10 -18.50 -42.55
CA ILE A 616 -16.76 -17.22 -42.25
C ILE A 616 -17.82 -16.85 -43.29
N ASP A 617 -17.59 -17.10 -44.58
CA ASP A 617 -18.54 -16.74 -45.65
C ASP A 617 -19.83 -17.58 -45.55
N GLU A 618 -19.70 -18.87 -45.23
CA GLU A 618 -20.86 -19.73 -44.97
C GLU A 618 -21.65 -19.28 -43.74
N LEU A 619 -20.95 -18.89 -42.67
CA LEU A 619 -21.58 -18.38 -41.46
C LEU A 619 -22.30 -17.06 -41.71
N LYS A 620 -21.73 -16.16 -42.52
CA LYS A 620 -22.37 -14.89 -42.91
C LYS A 620 -23.66 -15.07 -43.70
N GLY A 621 -23.80 -16.20 -44.41
CA GLY A 621 -25.07 -16.54 -45.06
C GLY A 621 -26.22 -16.84 -44.09
N LYS A 622 -25.92 -17.13 -42.80
CA LYS A 622 -26.90 -17.54 -41.78
C LYS A 622 -26.98 -16.58 -40.58
N TYR A 623 -25.92 -15.83 -40.32
CA TYR A 623 -25.76 -14.98 -39.14
C TYR A 623 -25.20 -13.61 -39.53
N ASP A 624 -25.68 -12.55 -38.88
CA ASP A 624 -25.26 -11.17 -39.14
C ASP A 624 -23.98 -10.79 -38.39
N TYR A 625 -23.74 -11.44 -37.24
CA TYR A 625 -22.56 -11.25 -36.41
C TYR A 625 -21.90 -12.58 -36.09
N ILE A 626 -20.56 -12.63 -36.19
CA ILE A 626 -19.76 -13.84 -35.93
C ILE A 626 -18.70 -13.52 -34.88
N ILE A 627 -18.63 -14.34 -33.83
CA ILE A 627 -17.66 -14.19 -32.74
C ILE A 627 -16.81 -15.45 -32.66
N LEU A 628 -15.52 -15.33 -32.94
CA LEU A 628 -14.56 -16.44 -32.93
C LEU A 628 -13.86 -16.49 -31.57
N ALA A 629 -14.49 -17.12 -30.59
CA ALA A 629 -13.99 -17.33 -29.23
C ALA A 629 -13.24 -18.66 -29.08
N ILE A 630 -12.38 -18.99 -30.05
CA ILE A 630 -11.76 -20.32 -30.21
C ILE A 630 -10.58 -20.60 -29.26
N GLY A 631 -10.08 -19.58 -28.56
CA GLY A 631 -8.96 -19.70 -27.60
C GLY A 631 -7.60 -19.98 -28.26
N ALA A 632 -6.58 -20.27 -27.43
CA ALA A 632 -5.22 -20.59 -27.84
C ALA A 632 -4.88 -22.05 -27.47
N TRP A 633 -5.17 -23.00 -28.38
CA TRP A 633 -4.98 -24.44 -28.14
C TRP A 633 -3.73 -25.02 -28.83
N LYS A 634 -3.02 -24.25 -29.67
CA LYS A 634 -1.85 -24.75 -30.40
C LYS A 634 -0.68 -24.89 -29.42
N PRO A 635 -0.03 -26.06 -29.28
CA PRO A 635 1.06 -26.21 -28.32
C PRO A 635 2.23 -25.25 -28.58
N GLY A 636 2.81 -24.72 -27.49
CA GLY A 636 4.07 -23.99 -27.56
C GLY A 636 5.23 -24.87 -28.04
N LYS A 637 6.28 -24.22 -28.55
CA LYS A 637 7.49 -24.93 -28.99
C LYS A 637 8.51 -24.91 -27.84
N LEU A 638 8.75 -26.06 -27.24
CA LEU A 638 9.94 -26.28 -26.41
C LEU A 638 11.16 -26.37 -27.33
N SER A 639 12.25 -25.66 -26.99
CA SER A 639 13.52 -25.75 -27.70
C SER A 639 14.47 -26.62 -26.88
N LEU A 640 14.74 -27.83 -27.36
CA LEU A 640 15.77 -28.73 -26.83
C LEU A 640 16.70 -29.12 -27.98
N LYS A 641 17.96 -29.41 -27.67
CA LYS A 641 18.93 -29.96 -28.63
C LYS A 641 18.53 -31.38 -29.06
N GLU A 642 17.98 -32.18 -28.14
CA GLU A 642 17.61 -33.58 -28.38
C GLU A 642 16.47 -34.03 -27.45
N GLY A 643 15.66 -35.01 -27.89
CA GLY A 643 14.64 -35.67 -27.07
C GLY A 643 13.33 -34.88 -26.90
N LYS A 644 13.06 -33.90 -27.75
CA LYS A 644 11.88 -33.03 -27.64
C LYS A 644 10.56 -33.78 -27.74
N GLU A 645 10.51 -34.79 -28.58
CA GLU A 645 9.37 -35.69 -28.79
C GLU A 645 9.02 -36.52 -27.55
N ARG A 646 9.96 -36.66 -26.60
CA ARG A 646 9.74 -37.36 -25.33
C ARG A 646 9.05 -36.49 -24.27
N ALA A 647 8.96 -35.17 -24.49
CA ALA A 647 8.30 -34.26 -23.57
C ALA A 647 6.78 -34.27 -23.79
N VAL A 648 6.01 -34.51 -22.72
CA VAL A 648 4.56 -34.44 -22.73
C VAL A 648 4.12 -32.99 -22.62
N ASN A 649 3.18 -32.54 -23.45
CA ASN A 649 2.61 -31.21 -23.31
C ASN A 649 1.76 -31.10 -22.03
N ALA A 650 1.92 -30.03 -21.26
CA ALA A 650 1.22 -29.86 -19.98
C ALA A 650 -0.31 -29.86 -20.09
N ILE A 651 -0.89 -29.22 -21.13
CA ILE A 651 -2.35 -29.22 -21.33
C ILE A 651 -2.84 -30.62 -21.67
N ALA A 652 -2.16 -31.32 -22.59
CA ALA A 652 -2.53 -32.68 -22.95
C ALA A 652 -2.48 -33.63 -21.74
N PHE A 653 -1.45 -33.49 -20.89
CA PHE A 653 -1.36 -34.23 -19.63
C PHE A 653 -2.52 -33.88 -18.69
N LEU A 654 -2.84 -32.60 -18.50
CA LEU A 654 -3.91 -32.16 -17.61
C LEU A 654 -5.30 -32.58 -18.11
N GLU A 655 -5.55 -32.54 -19.43
CA GLU A 655 -6.77 -33.08 -20.04
C GLU A 655 -6.90 -34.58 -19.76
N ARG A 656 -5.81 -35.33 -19.95
CA ARG A 656 -5.78 -36.77 -19.65
C ARG A 656 -5.97 -37.06 -18.17
N TYR A 657 -5.32 -36.29 -17.30
CA TYR A 657 -5.47 -36.39 -15.84
C TYR A 657 -6.94 -36.22 -15.44
N LYS A 658 -7.63 -35.25 -16.04
CA LYS A 658 -9.04 -35.02 -15.72
C LYS A 658 -9.98 -36.09 -16.25
N ALA A 659 -9.67 -36.66 -17.41
CA ALA A 659 -10.50 -37.70 -18.04
C ALA A 659 -10.29 -39.08 -17.41
N GLU A 660 -9.04 -39.46 -17.11
CA GLU A 660 -8.67 -40.84 -16.78
C GLU A 660 -7.41 -40.94 -15.88
N LYS A 661 -7.34 -40.16 -14.79
CA LYS A 661 -6.17 -40.16 -13.87
C LYS A 661 -5.68 -41.55 -13.44
N GLU A 662 -6.57 -42.53 -13.31
CA GLU A 662 -6.24 -43.90 -12.88
C GLU A 662 -5.42 -44.68 -13.92
N ASN A 663 -5.47 -44.26 -15.19
CA ASN A 663 -4.79 -44.91 -16.31
C ASN A 663 -3.46 -44.23 -16.69
N ILE A 664 -2.98 -43.28 -15.88
CA ILE A 664 -1.73 -42.55 -16.16
C ILE A 664 -0.58 -43.14 -15.36
N ASN A 665 0.49 -43.51 -16.05
CA ASN A 665 1.77 -43.88 -15.44
C ASN A 665 2.83 -42.86 -15.86
N LEU A 666 3.45 -42.19 -14.88
CA LEU A 666 4.50 -41.20 -15.10
C LEU A 666 5.89 -41.67 -14.63
N GLY A 667 6.01 -42.89 -14.09
CA GLY A 667 7.20 -43.33 -13.36
C GLY A 667 7.33 -42.67 -11.98
N LYS A 668 8.54 -42.72 -11.41
CA LYS A 668 8.85 -42.25 -10.05
C LYS A 668 9.26 -40.78 -10.01
N HIS A 669 10.02 -40.34 -11.02
CA HIS A 669 10.62 -39.01 -11.08
C HIS A 669 10.04 -38.19 -12.23
N VAL A 670 9.34 -37.09 -11.92
CA VAL A 670 8.70 -36.23 -12.92
C VAL A 670 9.33 -34.83 -12.90
N CYS A 671 9.74 -34.34 -14.07
CA CYS A 671 10.24 -32.97 -14.23
C CYS A 671 9.27 -32.10 -15.04
N ILE A 672 8.88 -30.96 -14.49
CA ILE A 672 8.04 -29.96 -15.15
C ILE A 672 8.91 -28.81 -15.62
N ILE A 673 8.92 -28.51 -16.91
CA ILE A 673 9.64 -27.37 -17.48
C ILE A 673 8.68 -26.18 -17.56
N GLY A 674 8.92 -25.13 -16.75
CA GLY A 674 8.10 -23.91 -16.75
C GLY A 674 8.03 -23.25 -15.38
N GLY A 675 7.33 -22.12 -15.29
CA GLY A 675 7.13 -21.40 -14.03
C GLY A 675 5.82 -20.61 -13.93
N GLY A 676 4.87 -20.86 -14.85
CA GLY A 676 3.54 -20.24 -14.83
C GLY A 676 2.51 -21.12 -14.11
N ASN A 677 1.26 -20.67 -14.02
CA ASN A 677 0.18 -21.39 -13.35
C ASN A 677 -0.04 -22.82 -13.91
N VAL A 678 0.06 -23.00 -15.24
CA VAL A 678 -0.03 -24.33 -15.87
C VAL A 678 1.06 -25.28 -15.36
N ALA A 679 2.28 -24.78 -15.11
CA ALA A 679 3.36 -25.59 -14.54
C ALA A 679 3.05 -26.00 -13.09
N MET A 680 2.45 -25.10 -12.30
CA MET A 680 2.04 -25.40 -10.93
C MET A 680 0.92 -26.45 -10.91
N ASP A 681 -0.11 -26.28 -11.75
CA ASP A 681 -1.21 -27.24 -11.87
C ASP A 681 -0.72 -28.61 -12.34
N ALA A 682 0.16 -28.66 -13.36
CA ALA A 682 0.76 -29.90 -13.84
C ALA A 682 1.61 -30.59 -12.77
N ALA A 683 2.43 -29.84 -12.03
CA ALA A 683 3.25 -30.40 -10.95
C ALA A 683 2.39 -31.03 -9.84
N ARG A 684 1.35 -30.30 -9.41
CA ARG A 684 0.43 -30.74 -8.37
C ARG A 684 -0.43 -31.92 -8.82
N ALA A 685 -0.85 -31.95 -10.08
CA ALA A 685 -1.57 -33.09 -10.66
C ALA A 685 -0.65 -34.33 -10.78
N ALA A 686 0.57 -34.16 -11.28
CA ALA A 686 1.56 -35.25 -11.37
C ALA A 686 1.86 -35.86 -10.00
N LYS A 687 1.99 -35.04 -8.94
CA LYS A 687 2.24 -35.52 -7.58
C LYS A 687 1.10 -36.38 -7.01
N ARG A 688 -0.11 -36.27 -7.58
CA ARG A 688 -1.29 -37.05 -7.18
C ARG A 688 -1.46 -38.35 -7.98
N ILE A 689 -0.61 -38.63 -8.96
CA ILE A 689 -0.61 -39.89 -9.71
C ILE A 689 0.10 -40.98 -8.89
N ALA A 690 -0.49 -42.18 -8.87
CA ALA A 690 0.08 -43.32 -8.18
C ALA A 690 1.46 -43.68 -8.77
N GLY A 691 2.42 -43.97 -7.90
CA GLY A 691 3.80 -44.33 -8.28
C GLY A 691 4.78 -43.16 -8.37
N VAL A 692 4.31 -41.90 -8.35
CA VAL A 692 5.17 -40.71 -8.38
C VAL A 692 5.76 -40.41 -7.00
N GLU A 693 7.07 -40.51 -6.87
CA GLU A 693 7.80 -40.23 -5.63
C GLU A 693 8.21 -38.75 -5.57
N THR A 694 8.80 -38.22 -6.65
CA THR A 694 9.31 -36.84 -6.69
C THR A 694 8.81 -36.08 -7.91
N VAL A 695 8.38 -34.84 -7.70
CA VAL A 695 8.05 -33.90 -8.79
C VAL A 695 8.90 -32.66 -8.64
N SER A 696 9.63 -32.30 -9.69
CA SER A 696 10.49 -31.12 -9.73
C SER A 696 10.01 -30.11 -10.76
N ILE A 697 9.92 -28.83 -10.40
CA ILE A 697 9.75 -27.72 -11.34
C ILE A 697 11.14 -27.17 -11.69
N VAL A 698 11.48 -27.23 -12.97
CA VAL A 698 12.74 -26.71 -13.52
C VAL A 698 12.50 -25.32 -14.09
N TYR A 699 13.18 -24.32 -13.52
CA TYR A 699 12.99 -22.93 -13.89
C TYR A 699 14.32 -22.19 -14.03
N ARG A 700 14.50 -21.49 -15.16
CA ARG A 700 15.73 -20.78 -15.51
C ARG A 700 16.03 -19.53 -14.67
N ARG A 701 15.18 -19.17 -13.72
CA ARG A 701 15.37 -18.05 -12.77
C ARG A 701 15.02 -18.52 -11.37
N THR A 702 15.03 -17.61 -10.40
CA THR A 702 14.52 -17.84 -9.05
C THR A 702 12.99 -17.72 -8.97
N LYS A 703 12.42 -18.27 -7.90
CA LYS A 703 10.99 -18.33 -7.55
C LYS A 703 10.33 -16.96 -7.51
N GLU A 704 11.08 -15.93 -7.11
CA GLU A 704 10.65 -14.52 -7.10
C GLU A 704 10.33 -13.99 -8.51
N TYR A 705 10.90 -14.57 -9.57
CA TYR A 705 10.63 -14.17 -10.96
C TYR A 705 9.67 -15.14 -11.69
N MET A 706 9.09 -16.12 -10.99
CA MET A 706 8.11 -17.04 -11.59
C MET A 706 6.83 -16.28 -11.99
N PRO A 707 6.29 -16.49 -13.21
CA PRO A 707 5.02 -15.90 -13.61
C PRO A 707 3.79 -16.42 -12.87
N ALA A 708 3.90 -17.54 -12.15
CA ALA A 708 2.79 -18.12 -11.40
C ALA A 708 2.30 -17.17 -10.29
N ASP A 709 0.99 -17.22 -10.03
CA ASP A 709 0.41 -16.48 -8.91
C ASP A 709 1.01 -16.98 -7.59
N SER A 710 1.30 -16.07 -6.67
CA SER A 710 1.94 -16.40 -5.39
C SER A 710 1.18 -17.45 -4.57
N GLU A 711 -0.15 -17.48 -4.69
CA GLU A 711 -1.01 -18.51 -4.09
C GLU A 711 -0.70 -19.90 -4.65
N GLU A 712 -0.57 -20.04 -5.97
CA GLU A 712 -0.25 -21.33 -6.60
C GLU A 712 1.14 -21.82 -6.23
N LEU A 713 2.11 -20.90 -6.15
CA LEU A 713 3.45 -21.23 -5.71
C LEU A 713 3.44 -21.77 -4.27
N LYS A 714 2.73 -21.11 -3.34
CA LYS A 714 2.59 -21.56 -1.94
C LYS A 714 1.91 -22.92 -1.83
N LEU A 715 0.87 -23.17 -2.64
CA LEU A 715 0.19 -24.47 -2.68
C LEU A 715 1.10 -25.56 -3.25
N ALA A 716 1.89 -25.28 -4.29
CA ALA A 716 2.84 -26.24 -4.83
C ALA A 716 3.95 -26.59 -3.81
N ILE A 717 4.47 -25.61 -3.07
CA ILE A 717 5.42 -25.86 -1.97
C ILE A 717 4.76 -26.74 -0.89
N SER A 718 3.51 -26.46 -0.53
CA SER A 718 2.77 -27.22 0.49
C SER A 718 2.48 -28.66 0.06
N ASP A 719 2.29 -28.90 -1.24
CA ASP A 719 2.14 -30.23 -1.85
C ASP A 719 3.49 -31.00 -1.94
N GLY A 720 4.60 -30.41 -1.49
CA GLY A 720 5.93 -31.03 -1.50
C GLY A 720 6.64 -31.01 -2.86
N ILE A 721 6.28 -30.08 -3.74
CA ILE A 721 6.93 -29.93 -5.05
C ILE A 721 8.33 -29.33 -4.89
N VAL A 722 9.33 -29.95 -5.53
CA VAL A 722 10.73 -29.50 -5.47
C VAL A 722 10.97 -28.43 -6.52
N PHE A 723 11.57 -27.31 -6.15
CA PHE A 723 11.93 -26.25 -7.10
C PHE A 723 13.42 -26.32 -7.45
N LYS A 724 13.71 -26.53 -8.73
CA LYS A 724 15.05 -26.50 -9.30
C LYS A 724 15.23 -25.17 -10.03
N GLU A 725 15.52 -24.14 -9.25
CA GLU A 725 15.79 -22.77 -9.71
C GLU A 725 17.11 -22.70 -10.49
N LEU A 726 17.25 -21.66 -11.32
CA LEU A 726 18.47 -21.39 -12.09
C LEU A 726 18.92 -22.54 -13.00
N LEU A 727 17.98 -23.32 -13.54
CA LEU A 727 18.27 -24.39 -14.51
C LEU A 727 17.50 -24.18 -15.81
N ALA A 728 18.17 -24.25 -16.95
CA ALA A 728 17.53 -24.26 -18.28
C ALA A 728 17.69 -25.64 -18.95
N PRO A 729 16.62 -26.22 -19.51
CA PRO A 729 16.71 -27.56 -20.11
C PRO A 729 17.45 -27.55 -21.45
N ILE A 730 18.32 -28.55 -21.66
CA ILE A 730 19.13 -28.74 -22.88
C ILE A 730 18.61 -29.92 -23.70
N ALA A 731 18.44 -31.09 -23.09
CA ALA A 731 18.11 -32.34 -23.77
C ALA A 731 17.43 -33.35 -22.83
N ILE A 732 16.70 -34.31 -23.40
CA ILE A 732 16.11 -35.44 -22.68
C ILE A 732 16.72 -36.74 -23.24
N LYS A 733 17.42 -37.51 -22.40
CA LYS A 733 18.05 -38.79 -22.77
C LYS A 733 17.92 -39.79 -21.63
N ASP A 734 17.65 -41.06 -21.95
CA ASP A 734 17.69 -42.19 -21.01
C ASP A 734 17.01 -41.93 -19.65
N ASN A 735 15.77 -41.42 -19.66
CA ASN A 735 15.00 -41.01 -18.48
C ASN A 735 15.70 -39.97 -17.58
N LYS A 736 16.49 -39.09 -18.20
CA LYS A 736 17.18 -37.98 -17.55
C LYS A 736 16.96 -36.69 -18.33
N LEU A 737 16.82 -35.60 -17.58
CA LEU A 737 16.76 -34.25 -18.10
C LEU A 737 18.11 -33.57 -17.89
N LEU A 738 18.80 -33.27 -18.98
CA LEU A 738 20.03 -32.48 -18.97
C LEU A 738 19.66 -31.00 -18.92
N CYS A 739 20.24 -30.27 -17.97
CA CYS A 739 20.05 -28.83 -17.80
C CYS A 739 21.39 -28.11 -17.74
N GLU A 740 21.35 -26.82 -18.04
CA GLU A 740 22.46 -25.89 -17.88
C GLU A 740 22.19 -25.01 -16.66
N GLU A 741 23.21 -24.84 -15.81
CA GLU A 741 23.16 -23.95 -14.66
C GLU A 741 23.22 -22.48 -15.10
N MET A 742 22.35 -21.66 -14.52
CA MET A 742 22.15 -20.25 -14.84
C MET A 742 22.59 -19.37 -13.66
N ILE A 743 22.97 -18.14 -13.97
CA ILE A 743 23.08 -17.05 -13.00
C ILE A 743 22.17 -15.89 -13.42
N LEU A 744 21.76 -15.07 -12.46
CA LEU A 744 20.96 -13.88 -12.75
C LEU A 744 21.88 -12.73 -13.18
N GLY A 745 21.74 -12.29 -14.43
CA GLY A 745 22.41 -11.09 -14.97
C GLY A 745 21.69 -9.79 -14.58
N GLU A 746 21.85 -8.76 -15.42
CA GLU A 746 21.21 -7.46 -15.21
C GLU A 746 19.69 -7.51 -15.36
N LYS A 747 19.01 -6.50 -14.78
CA LYS A 747 17.58 -6.30 -14.93
C LYS A 747 17.26 -5.77 -16.32
N ASP A 748 16.27 -6.37 -16.97
CA ASP A 748 15.69 -5.85 -18.20
C ASP A 748 14.77 -4.64 -17.93
N THR A 749 14.18 -4.07 -18.99
CA THR A 749 13.22 -2.96 -18.89
C THR A 749 11.94 -3.29 -18.12
N SER A 750 11.64 -4.58 -17.90
CA SER A 750 10.55 -5.04 -17.05
C SER A 750 10.94 -5.19 -15.58
N GLY A 751 12.22 -4.96 -15.25
CA GLY A 751 12.79 -5.13 -13.92
C GLY A 751 13.19 -6.57 -13.60
N ARG A 752 13.06 -7.50 -14.55
CA ARG A 752 13.39 -8.92 -14.34
C ARG A 752 14.85 -9.18 -14.69
N ARG A 753 15.54 -9.97 -13.86
CA ARG A 753 16.91 -10.36 -14.17
C ARG A 753 16.96 -11.38 -15.30
N SER A 754 17.86 -11.17 -16.25
CA SER A 754 18.08 -12.09 -17.38
C SER A 754 18.85 -13.33 -16.94
N PRO A 755 18.45 -14.55 -17.35
CA PRO A 755 19.23 -15.75 -17.07
C PRO A 755 20.44 -15.80 -18.00
N VAL A 756 21.63 -16.00 -17.43
CA VAL A 756 22.89 -16.13 -18.16
C VAL A 756 23.46 -17.51 -17.89
N SER A 757 23.82 -18.25 -18.93
CA SER A 757 24.43 -19.57 -18.80
C SER A 757 25.80 -19.47 -18.09
N THR A 758 26.08 -20.45 -17.24
CA THR A 758 27.41 -20.66 -16.64
C THR A 758 28.29 -21.64 -17.43
N GLY A 759 27.72 -22.32 -18.43
CA GLY A 759 28.35 -23.43 -19.15
C GLY A 759 28.44 -24.75 -18.38
N LYS A 760 27.97 -24.80 -17.12
CA LYS A 760 27.96 -26.03 -16.31
C LYS A 760 26.69 -26.83 -16.55
N GLU A 761 26.82 -28.13 -16.75
CA GLU A 761 25.70 -29.04 -16.96
C GLU A 761 25.30 -29.76 -15.67
N VAL A 762 24.00 -29.94 -15.47
CA VAL A 762 23.39 -30.65 -14.34
C VAL A 762 22.40 -31.67 -14.90
N VAL A 763 22.46 -32.90 -14.38
CA VAL A 763 21.58 -33.99 -14.78
C VAL A 763 20.54 -34.25 -13.70
N LEU A 764 19.27 -34.33 -14.09
CA LEU A 764 18.15 -34.65 -13.21
C LEU A 764 17.51 -35.97 -13.66
N ASP A 765 17.20 -36.87 -12.73
CA ASP A 765 16.39 -38.05 -13.04
C ASP A 765 14.95 -37.63 -13.38
N ALA A 766 14.43 -38.13 -14.50
CA ALA A 766 13.15 -37.74 -15.06
C ALA A 766 12.57 -38.87 -15.95
N ASP A 767 11.81 -39.78 -15.34
CA ASP A 767 11.03 -40.79 -16.06
C ASP A 767 10.00 -40.15 -17.01
N THR A 768 9.42 -39.02 -16.59
CA THR A 768 8.57 -38.19 -17.44
C THR A 768 8.98 -36.73 -17.37
N VAL A 769 9.06 -36.08 -18.54
CA VAL A 769 9.22 -34.63 -18.66
C VAL A 769 7.94 -34.01 -19.20
N ILE A 770 7.39 -33.03 -18.49
CA ILE A 770 6.18 -32.31 -18.89
C ILE A 770 6.55 -30.86 -19.21
N ALA A 771 6.23 -30.43 -20.43
CA ALA A 771 6.55 -29.10 -20.93
C ALA A 771 5.36 -28.12 -20.78
N ALA A 772 5.54 -27.11 -19.94
CA ALA A 772 4.58 -26.02 -19.69
C ALA A 772 5.14 -24.68 -20.23
N VAL A 773 5.44 -24.64 -21.53
CA VAL A 773 6.07 -23.49 -22.22
C VAL A 773 5.07 -22.56 -22.94
N GLY A 774 3.80 -22.63 -22.57
CA GLY A 774 2.71 -21.81 -23.09
C GLY A 774 2.10 -22.33 -24.39
N GLU A 775 1.04 -21.65 -24.82
CA GLU A 775 0.17 -22.01 -25.94
C GLU A 775 0.13 -20.88 -26.99
N LYS A 776 -0.26 -21.23 -28.20
CA LYS A 776 -0.36 -20.34 -29.35
C LYS A 776 -1.77 -20.33 -29.94
N VAL A 777 -2.07 -19.23 -30.61
CA VAL A 777 -3.28 -19.08 -31.44
C VAL A 777 -3.12 -19.91 -32.72
N ASP A 778 -4.22 -20.45 -33.23
CA ASP A 778 -4.24 -21.11 -34.54
C ASP A 778 -4.26 -20.06 -35.68
N SER A 779 -3.10 -19.45 -35.92
CA SER A 779 -2.88 -18.46 -36.97
C SER A 779 -3.28 -18.95 -38.37
N ASP A 780 -3.13 -20.25 -38.62
CA ASP A 780 -3.36 -20.85 -39.93
C ASP A 780 -4.86 -20.96 -40.22
N LEU A 781 -5.67 -21.23 -39.19
CA LEU A 781 -7.13 -21.17 -39.28
C LEU A 781 -7.65 -19.75 -39.50
N LEU A 782 -7.06 -18.75 -38.84
CA LEU A 782 -7.44 -17.34 -39.00
C LEU A 782 -7.10 -16.82 -40.41
N LYS A 783 -5.87 -17.07 -40.89
CA LYS A 783 -5.42 -16.69 -42.25
C LYS A 783 -6.31 -17.29 -43.33
N ARG A 784 -6.67 -18.57 -43.21
CA ARG A 784 -7.57 -19.26 -44.16
C ARG A 784 -8.96 -18.63 -44.25
N ASN A 785 -9.40 -17.94 -43.21
CA ASN A 785 -10.68 -17.23 -43.14
C ASN A 785 -10.54 -15.71 -43.45
N GLY A 786 -9.42 -15.28 -44.04
CA GLY A 786 -9.22 -13.89 -44.48
C GLY A 786 -8.93 -12.87 -43.37
N ILE A 787 -8.61 -13.34 -42.17
CA ILE A 787 -8.28 -12.45 -41.03
C ILE A 787 -6.82 -12.02 -41.12
N GLU A 788 -6.59 -10.71 -41.07
CA GLU A 788 -5.24 -10.16 -41.05
C GLU A 788 -4.55 -10.38 -39.71
N LEU A 789 -3.28 -10.81 -39.75
CA LEU A 789 -2.43 -10.98 -38.58
C LEU A 789 -1.32 -9.93 -38.51
N ASP A 790 -0.82 -9.67 -37.31
CA ASP A 790 0.36 -8.85 -37.03
C ASP A 790 1.66 -9.65 -37.21
N SER A 791 2.80 -9.00 -36.92
CA SER A 791 4.13 -9.61 -37.02
C SER A 791 4.40 -10.73 -36.02
N LYS A 792 3.51 -10.94 -35.04
CA LYS A 792 3.58 -12.00 -34.02
C LYS A 792 2.55 -13.11 -34.28
N ASP A 793 1.94 -13.14 -35.46
CA ASP A 793 0.86 -14.05 -35.85
C ASP A 793 -0.39 -13.95 -34.96
N PHE A 794 -0.67 -12.77 -34.38
CA PHE A 794 -1.93 -12.47 -33.70
C PHE A 794 -2.89 -11.68 -34.60
N PRO A 795 -4.22 -11.84 -34.48
CA PRO A 795 -5.16 -11.08 -35.30
C PRO A 795 -5.05 -9.58 -35.03
N LYS A 796 -5.10 -8.76 -36.09
CA LYS A 796 -5.23 -7.31 -35.96
C LYS A 796 -6.68 -6.97 -35.62
N LEU A 797 -6.89 -6.36 -34.46
CA LEU A 797 -8.22 -6.05 -33.94
C LEU A 797 -8.34 -4.58 -33.54
N ASN A 798 -9.54 -4.03 -33.62
CA ASN A 798 -9.87 -2.75 -32.96
C ASN A 798 -10.12 -2.94 -31.45
N GLU A 799 -10.41 -1.84 -30.73
CA GLU A 799 -10.67 -1.88 -29.29
C GLU A 799 -11.87 -2.76 -28.89
N ALA A 800 -12.86 -2.89 -29.79
CA ALA A 800 -14.03 -3.75 -29.60
C ALA A 800 -13.76 -5.23 -29.94
N CYS A 801 -12.51 -5.58 -30.27
CA CYS A 801 -12.09 -6.91 -30.74
C CYS A 801 -12.64 -7.28 -32.13
N GLU A 802 -13.05 -6.32 -32.95
CA GLU A 802 -13.48 -6.54 -34.35
C GLU A 802 -12.27 -6.68 -35.27
N THR A 803 -12.37 -7.58 -36.25
CA THR A 803 -11.32 -7.85 -37.25
C THR A 803 -11.38 -6.86 -38.42
N ASN A 804 -10.54 -7.08 -39.45
CA ASN A 804 -10.65 -6.42 -40.75
C ASN A 804 -11.97 -6.75 -41.48
N ILE A 805 -12.67 -7.81 -41.08
CA ILE A 805 -13.94 -8.24 -41.66
C ILE A 805 -15.08 -7.69 -40.79
N SER A 806 -15.93 -6.83 -41.38
CA SER A 806 -17.07 -6.23 -40.69
C SER A 806 -17.96 -7.28 -40.02
N ASN A 807 -18.35 -7.01 -38.77
CA ASN A 807 -19.19 -7.83 -37.89
C ASN A 807 -18.58 -9.18 -37.47
N VAL A 808 -17.26 -9.36 -37.66
CA VAL A 808 -16.50 -10.52 -37.17
C VAL A 808 -15.59 -10.10 -36.03
N TYR A 809 -15.69 -10.76 -34.87
CA TYR A 809 -14.95 -10.42 -33.65
C TYR A 809 -14.12 -11.59 -33.12
N ILE A 810 -13.01 -11.30 -32.43
CA ILE A 810 -12.13 -12.30 -31.81
C ILE A 810 -11.80 -11.91 -30.35
N PRO A 811 -12.57 -12.39 -29.36
CA PRO A 811 -12.30 -12.15 -27.95
C PRO A 811 -11.50 -13.28 -27.27
N GLY A 812 -10.96 -13.01 -26.08
CA GLY A 812 -10.30 -14.02 -25.24
C GLY A 812 -8.92 -14.42 -25.78
N ASP A 813 -8.45 -15.61 -25.42
CA ASP A 813 -7.06 -16.02 -25.70
C ASP A 813 -6.73 -16.09 -27.21
N ALA A 814 -7.73 -16.15 -28.10
CA ALA A 814 -7.50 -16.06 -29.55
C ALA A 814 -6.97 -14.69 -30.01
N LYS A 815 -7.11 -13.65 -29.18
CA LYS A 815 -6.65 -12.28 -29.45
C LYS A 815 -5.13 -12.13 -29.36
N CYS A 816 -4.51 -12.70 -28.33
CA CYS A 816 -3.08 -12.49 -28.06
C CYS A 816 -2.39 -13.65 -27.32
N GLY A 817 -2.99 -14.84 -27.33
CA GLY A 817 -2.54 -15.99 -26.57
C GLY A 817 -3.11 -16.04 -25.14
N PRO A 818 -2.63 -16.98 -24.31
CA PRO A 818 -3.14 -17.24 -22.97
C PRO A 818 -3.15 -15.99 -22.07
N ALA A 819 -4.34 -15.63 -21.58
CA ALA A 819 -4.54 -14.54 -20.64
C ALA A 819 -5.15 -15.06 -19.32
N THR A 820 -6.13 -14.35 -18.76
CA THR A 820 -6.86 -14.77 -17.56
C THR A 820 -8.35 -14.87 -17.85
N ILE A 821 -9.05 -15.75 -17.12
CA ILE A 821 -10.50 -15.98 -17.29
C ILE A 821 -11.27 -14.65 -17.23
N VAL A 822 -10.93 -13.76 -16.29
CA VAL A 822 -11.60 -12.46 -16.15
C VAL A 822 -11.31 -11.50 -17.31
N LYS A 823 -10.13 -11.58 -17.95
CA LYS A 823 -9.84 -10.82 -19.17
C LYS A 823 -10.67 -11.34 -20.36
N ALA A 824 -10.84 -12.67 -20.48
CA ALA A 824 -11.70 -13.26 -21.49
C ALA A 824 -13.18 -12.79 -21.35
N ILE A 825 -13.69 -12.70 -20.10
CA ILE A 825 -15.01 -12.12 -19.81
C ILE A 825 -15.06 -10.63 -20.21
N ALA A 826 -13.98 -9.88 -19.94
CA ALA A 826 -13.88 -8.45 -20.30
C ALA A 826 -13.92 -8.22 -21.81
N ASP A 827 -13.19 -9.02 -22.60
CA ASP A 827 -13.27 -8.96 -24.06
C ASP A 827 -14.70 -9.29 -24.54
N GLY A 828 -15.34 -10.32 -23.97
CA GLY A 828 -16.72 -10.65 -24.32
C GLY A 828 -17.72 -9.53 -24.00
N LYS A 829 -17.50 -8.81 -22.89
CA LYS A 829 -18.25 -7.61 -22.53
C LYS A 829 -18.04 -6.46 -23.52
N ALA A 830 -16.81 -6.26 -24.00
CA ALA A 830 -16.49 -5.24 -24.99
C ALA A 830 -17.18 -5.52 -26.34
N VAL A 831 -17.10 -6.77 -26.81
CA VAL A 831 -17.80 -7.23 -28.02
C VAL A 831 -19.32 -7.02 -27.88
N ALA A 832 -19.90 -7.45 -26.75
CA ALA A 832 -21.33 -7.30 -26.52
C ALA A 832 -21.78 -5.83 -26.53
N LYS A 833 -21.02 -4.93 -25.87
CA LYS A 833 -21.32 -3.48 -25.90
C LYS A 833 -21.29 -2.90 -27.32
N ASN A 834 -20.31 -3.30 -28.13
CA ASN A 834 -20.19 -2.81 -29.49
C ASN A 834 -21.37 -3.25 -30.37
N ILE A 835 -21.74 -4.54 -30.32
CA ILE A 835 -22.88 -5.07 -31.09
C ILE A 835 -24.19 -4.46 -30.61
N LEU A 836 -24.44 -4.36 -29.30
CA LEU A 836 -25.67 -3.73 -28.79
C LEU A 836 -25.78 -2.27 -29.23
N SER A 837 -24.67 -1.53 -29.25
CA SER A 837 -24.62 -0.16 -29.77
C SER A 837 -24.96 -0.09 -31.26
N LYS A 838 -24.37 -0.96 -32.09
CA LYS A 838 -24.69 -1.05 -33.54
C LYS A 838 -26.19 -1.35 -33.78
N GLU A 839 -26.77 -2.20 -32.94
CA GLU A 839 -28.18 -2.58 -32.99
C GLU A 839 -29.12 -1.60 -32.26
N LYS A 840 -28.60 -0.49 -31.73
CA LYS A 840 -29.36 0.52 -30.96
C LYS A 840 -30.14 -0.07 -29.78
N LEU A 841 -29.59 -1.12 -29.17
CA LEU A 841 -30.11 -1.73 -27.96
C LEU A 841 -29.38 -1.19 -26.73
N ASN A 842 -30.14 -0.86 -25.69
CA ASN A 842 -29.56 -0.51 -24.40
C ASN A 842 -28.86 -1.72 -23.78
N ASN A 843 -27.71 -1.49 -23.15
CA ASN A 843 -27.05 -2.49 -22.32
C ASN A 843 -27.39 -2.27 -20.84
N ASP A 844 -27.29 -3.34 -20.05
CA ASP A 844 -27.66 -3.38 -18.63
C ASP A 844 -26.47 -3.27 -17.67
N PHE A 845 -25.31 -2.77 -18.14
CA PHE A 845 -24.08 -2.61 -17.35
C PHE A 845 -24.10 -1.41 -16.39
N GLU A 846 -25.27 -1.12 -15.83
CA GLU A 846 -25.50 0.00 -14.92
C GLU A 846 -24.73 -0.15 -13.61
N LYS A 847 -24.19 0.98 -13.13
CA LYS A 847 -23.53 1.07 -11.83
C LYS A 847 -24.55 1.48 -10.76
N LYS A 848 -24.67 0.68 -9.71
CA LYS A 848 -25.46 0.97 -8.51
C LYS A 848 -24.53 1.58 -7.48
N VAL A 849 -24.75 2.82 -7.09
CA VAL A 849 -23.98 3.43 -6.00
C VAL A 849 -24.63 3.04 -4.67
N ILE A 850 -23.85 2.43 -3.78
CA ILE A 850 -24.29 2.17 -2.41
C ILE A 850 -23.71 3.26 -1.51
N HIS A 851 -24.59 4.09 -0.98
CA HIS A 851 -24.20 5.06 0.03
C HIS A 851 -23.90 4.33 1.35
N ILE A 852 -22.70 4.58 1.87
CA ILE A 852 -22.25 4.12 3.18
C ILE A 852 -22.06 5.38 4.01
N ASP A 853 -22.61 5.35 5.22
CA ASP A 853 -22.48 6.43 6.19
C ASP A 853 -21.01 6.79 6.44
N GLU A 854 -20.68 8.08 6.38
CA GLU A 854 -19.29 8.54 6.48
C GLU A 854 -18.65 8.15 7.81
N LYS A 855 -19.39 8.18 8.92
CA LYS A 855 -18.86 7.78 10.24
C LYS A 855 -18.42 6.32 10.23
N GLN A 856 -19.16 5.45 9.53
CA GLN A 856 -18.72 4.06 9.37
C GLN A 856 -17.42 3.95 8.57
N ILE A 857 -17.19 4.80 7.57
CA ILE A 857 -15.94 4.80 6.79
C ILE A 857 -14.78 5.29 7.66
N TYR A 858 -14.95 6.41 8.37
CA TYR A 858 -13.96 6.97 9.28
C TYR A 858 -13.60 6.03 10.44
N SER A 859 -14.58 5.29 10.97
CA SER A 859 -14.32 4.29 12.01
C SER A 859 -13.32 3.21 11.58
N ARG A 860 -13.18 2.96 10.26
CA ARG A 860 -12.27 1.94 9.68
C ARG A 860 -10.89 2.51 9.32
N LYS A 861 -10.77 3.84 9.19
CA LYS A 861 -9.48 4.51 8.94
C LYS A 861 -8.57 4.42 10.15
N GLY A 862 -7.27 4.33 9.90
CA GLY A 862 -6.26 4.11 10.94
C GLY A 862 -6.28 2.72 11.61
N ILE A 863 -7.21 1.82 11.27
CA ILE A 863 -7.35 0.52 11.97
C ILE A 863 -6.60 -0.58 11.22
N LEU A 864 -5.56 -1.15 11.84
CA LEU A 864 -4.83 -2.33 11.38
C LEU A 864 -5.50 -3.60 11.92
N LYS A 865 -5.71 -4.60 11.05
CA LYS A 865 -6.37 -5.85 11.40
C LYS A 865 -6.18 -6.92 10.33
N ASP A 866 -5.95 -8.15 10.77
CA ASP A 866 -5.88 -9.32 9.90
C ASP A 866 -7.20 -9.61 9.14
N PRO A 867 -7.09 -10.19 7.93
CA PRO A 867 -8.24 -10.60 7.14
C PRO A 867 -9.05 -11.70 7.83
N LYS A 868 -10.35 -11.73 7.58
CA LYS A 868 -11.25 -12.82 8.01
C LYS A 868 -11.98 -13.38 6.80
N SER A 869 -11.95 -14.70 6.59
CA SER A 869 -12.70 -15.33 5.49
C SER A 869 -14.17 -15.56 5.87
N CYS A 870 -14.89 -14.48 6.18
CA CYS A 870 -16.32 -14.47 6.50
C CYS A 870 -16.94 -13.10 6.21
N GLU A 871 -18.24 -12.93 6.45
CA GLU A 871 -18.96 -11.68 6.13
C GLU A 871 -18.34 -10.46 6.81
N GLU A 872 -17.74 -10.62 8.00
CA GLU A 872 -17.09 -9.57 8.78
C GLU A 872 -15.94 -8.86 8.06
N GLU A 873 -15.42 -9.46 6.99
CA GLU A 873 -14.37 -8.88 6.15
C GLU A 873 -14.76 -7.53 5.55
N TYR A 874 -16.06 -7.28 5.34
CA TYR A 874 -16.55 -5.99 4.85
C TYR A 874 -16.13 -4.81 5.74
N LYS A 875 -15.90 -5.04 7.05
CA LYS A 875 -15.46 -4.02 8.00
C LYS A 875 -14.03 -3.52 7.74
N ARG A 876 -13.23 -4.24 6.94
CA ARG A 876 -11.89 -3.79 6.49
C ARG A 876 -11.95 -2.99 5.20
N CYS A 877 -13.06 -3.06 4.44
CA CYS A 877 -13.23 -2.27 3.23
C CYS A 877 -13.35 -0.78 3.55
N LEU A 878 -12.47 0.02 2.93
CA LEU A 878 -12.38 1.47 3.13
C LEU A 878 -13.36 2.26 2.25
N SER A 879 -14.14 1.59 1.37
CA SER A 879 -15.13 2.27 0.51
C SER A 879 -14.56 3.46 -0.27
N CYS A 880 -13.40 3.25 -0.93
CA CYS A 880 -12.56 4.32 -1.50
C CYS A 880 -13.25 5.17 -2.58
N SER A 881 -14.30 4.66 -3.22
CA SER A 881 -15.16 5.41 -4.15
C SER A 881 -15.95 6.52 -3.45
N ASN A 882 -16.18 6.40 -2.14
CA ASN A 882 -16.92 7.36 -1.34
C ASN A 882 -15.94 8.33 -0.66
N ILE A 883 -14.95 7.79 0.06
CA ILE A 883 -13.92 8.58 0.75
C ILE A 883 -12.57 7.87 0.59
N CYS A 884 -11.65 8.46 -0.19
CA CYS A 884 -10.28 7.96 -0.33
C CYS A 884 -9.34 8.67 0.66
N GLU A 885 -9.09 9.97 0.43
CA GLU A 885 -8.27 10.86 1.28
C GLU A 885 -6.89 10.30 1.69
N LEU A 886 -6.36 9.28 1.01
CA LEU A 886 -5.08 8.67 1.37
C LEU A 886 -3.94 9.70 1.41
N CYS A 887 -3.94 10.66 0.49
CA CYS A 887 -2.96 11.74 0.45
C CYS A 887 -3.07 12.73 1.61
N VAL A 888 -4.25 12.86 2.23
CA VAL A 888 -4.51 13.65 3.43
C VAL A 888 -3.98 12.89 4.64
N ASP A 889 -4.31 11.60 4.75
CA ASP A 889 -3.89 10.75 5.88
C ASP A 889 -2.36 10.63 5.98
N VAL A 890 -1.66 10.43 4.85
CA VAL A 890 -0.21 10.16 4.82
C VAL A 890 0.67 11.40 4.74
N CYS A 891 0.09 12.59 4.63
CA CYS A 891 0.86 13.83 4.58
C CYS A 891 1.35 14.17 5.98
N PRO A 892 2.67 14.06 6.26
CA PRO A 892 3.17 14.30 7.62
C PRO A 892 2.86 15.72 8.09
N ASN A 893 2.92 16.68 7.17
CA ASN A 893 2.73 18.11 7.43
C ASN A 893 1.29 18.59 7.33
N ARG A 894 0.34 17.70 7.02
CA ARG A 894 -1.09 18.04 6.84
C ARG A 894 -1.37 19.02 5.69
N ALA A 895 -0.49 19.09 4.68
CA ALA A 895 -0.59 19.99 3.53
C ALA A 895 -1.67 19.59 2.52
N ASN A 896 -2.10 18.32 2.46
CA ASN A 896 -3.27 17.95 1.66
C ASN A 896 -4.50 17.94 2.55
N VAL A 897 -5.57 18.61 2.12
CA VAL A 897 -6.82 18.75 2.90
C VAL A 897 -8.01 18.33 2.06
N ALA A 898 -8.94 17.61 2.67
CA ALA A 898 -10.24 17.31 2.07
C ALA A 898 -11.26 18.41 2.40
N ILE A 899 -11.94 18.92 1.38
CA ILE A 899 -12.97 19.96 1.51
C ILE A 899 -14.27 19.52 0.84
N ASN A 900 -15.38 20.05 1.35
CA ASN A 900 -16.69 19.91 0.73
C ASN A 900 -17.01 21.13 -0.13
N VAL A 901 -17.23 20.90 -1.42
CA VAL A 901 -17.53 21.89 -2.45
C VAL A 901 -18.96 21.69 -2.97
N GLY A 902 -19.58 22.77 -3.46
CA GLY A 902 -20.94 22.73 -4.03
C GLY A 902 -20.93 22.82 -5.56
N GLY A 903 -21.84 22.08 -6.21
CA GLY A 903 -22.08 22.12 -7.67
C GLY A 903 -20.96 21.53 -8.53
N GLY A 904 -21.24 21.20 -9.80
CA GLY A 904 -20.20 20.94 -10.83
C GLY A 904 -19.38 19.64 -10.74
N PHE A 905 -19.41 18.90 -9.63
CA PHE A 905 -18.57 17.72 -9.41
C PHE A 905 -19.38 16.42 -9.29
N SER A 906 -18.76 15.30 -9.68
CA SER A 906 -19.31 13.96 -9.42
C SER A 906 -19.20 13.55 -7.94
N SER A 907 -18.25 14.15 -7.22
CA SER A 907 -18.12 14.06 -5.76
C SER A 907 -18.15 15.47 -5.17
N SER A 908 -19.00 15.71 -4.17
CA SER A 908 -18.95 16.97 -3.40
C SER A 908 -17.66 17.11 -2.59
N ARG A 909 -16.87 16.03 -2.46
CA ARG A 909 -15.64 16.00 -1.71
C ARG A 909 -14.44 16.09 -2.65
N GLN A 910 -13.62 17.12 -2.45
CA GLN A 910 -12.41 17.38 -3.23
C GLN A 910 -11.19 17.43 -2.31
N VAL A 911 -10.01 17.21 -2.87
CA VAL A 911 -8.74 17.38 -2.18
C VAL A 911 -8.03 18.59 -2.76
N ILE A 912 -7.61 19.49 -1.88
CA ILE A 912 -6.75 20.64 -2.19
C ILE A 912 -5.39 20.46 -1.53
N HIS A 913 -4.40 21.21 -2.03
CA HIS A 913 -3.05 21.26 -1.52
C HIS A 913 -2.74 22.65 -0.94
N LEU A 914 -2.22 22.73 0.27
CA LEU A 914 -1.77 23.97 0.93
C LEU A 914 -0.25 24.08 0.78
N ASP A 915 0.20 25.00 -0.07
CA ASP A 915 1.61 25.08 -0.49
C ASP A 915 2.55 25.36 0.69
N GLY A 916 2.21 26.34 1.54
CA GLY A 916 3.06 26.75 2.65
C GLY A 916 3.19 25.73 3.80
N MET A 917 2.55 24.57 3.72
CA MET A 917 2.76 23.45 4.66
C MET A 917 3.58 22.32 4.03
N CYS A 918 3.86 22.40 2.74
CA CYS A 918 4.49 21.34 1.98
C CYS A 918 6.00 21.51 1.90
N ASN A 919 6.73 20.40 2.01
CA ASN A 919 8.17 20.32 1.80
C ASN A 919 8.53 19.37 0.64
N GLU A 920 7.57 19.11 -0.24
CA GLU A 920 7.68 18.18 -1.37
C GLU A 920 8.22 16.78 -1.01
N CYS A 921 7.98 16.27 0.20
CA CYS A 921 8.52 14.96 0.61
C CYS A 921 8.09 13.79 -0.31
N GLY A 922 7.02 13.95 -1.10
CA GLY A 922 6.56 12.99 -2.10
C GLY A 922 5.68 11.87 -1.56
N ASN A 923 5.54 11.74 -0.23
CA ASN A 923 4.84 10.60 0.38
C ASN A 923 3.37 10.48 -0.05
N CYS A 924 2.69 11.61 -0.31
CA CYS A 924 1.33 11.59 -0.84
C CYS A 924 1.24 10.98 -2.26
N GLY A 925 2.28 11.13 -3.08
CA GLY A 925 2.40 10.52 -4.41
C GLY A 925 2.59 9.00 -4.32
N VAL A 926 3.35 8.54 -3.33
CA VAL A 926 3.57 7.10 -3.06
C VAL A 926 2.26 6.35 -2.88
N PHE A 927 1.35 6.92 -2.09
CA PHE A 927 0.05 6.31 -1.76
C PHE A 927 -1.11 6.79 -2.64
N CYS A 928 -0.89 7.70 -3.59
CA CYS A 928 -1.93 8.00 -4.58
C CYS A 928 -2.19 6.75 -5.44
N PRO A 929 -3.44 6.25 -5.56
CA PRO A 929 -3.74 5.11 -6.43
C PRO A 929 -3.56 5.44 -7.91
N TYR A 930 -3.63 6.71 -8.29
CA TYR A 930 -3.35 7.17 -9.65
C TYR A 930 -1.84 7.31 -9.90
N LYS A 931 -1.47 7.38 -11.17
CA LYS A 931 -0.17 7.92 -11.56
C LYS A 931 -0.22 9.46 -11.39
N GLY A 932 0.73 10.02 -10.64
CA GLY A 932 0.69 11.43 -10.23
C GLY A 932 1.01 11.64 -8.75
N ASN A 933 1.11 12.91 -8.39
CA ASN A 933 1.54 13.49 -7.14
C ASN A 933 0.51 14.51 -6.65
N PRO A 934 -0.26 14.21 -5.58
CA PRO A 934 -1.29 15.11 -5.06
C PRO A 934 -0.79 16.53 -4.78
N TYR A 935 0.44 16.68 -4.27
CA TYR A 935 1.04 17.98 -3.99
C TYR A 935 1.39 18.82 -5.25
N LYS A 936 1.31 18.24 -6.45
CA LYS A 936 1.54 18.91 -7.75
C LYS A 936 0.27 18.99 -8.60
N ASP A 937 -0.50 17.90 -8.63
CA ASP A 937 -1.60 17.74 -9.57
C ASP A 937 -2.96 18.23 -9.01
N LYS A 938 -3.08 18.45 -7.70
CA LYS A 938 -4.28 19.01 -7.08
C LYS A 938 -4.25 20.53 -7.07
N VAL A 939 -5.45 21.13 -6.96
CA VAL A 939 -5.58 22.58 -6.80
C VAL A 939 -4.78 23.02 -5.59
N THR A 940 -3.81 23.88 -5.85
CA THR A 940 -2.92 24.44 -4.84
C THR A 940 -3.46 25.77 -4.34
N VAL A 941 -3.53 25.92 -3.04
CA VAL A 941 -3.83 27.18 -2.35
C VAL A 941 -2.50 27.74 -1.88
N PHE A 942 -2.15 28.89 -2.44
CA PHE A 942 -0.94 29.61 -2.09
C PHE A 942 -1.26 30.65 -1.02
N TRP A 943 -0.41 30.75 0.00
CA TRP A 943 -0.57 31.72 1.08
C TRP A 943 0.02 33.09 0.74
N ASN A 944 0.92 33.16 -0.23
CA ASN A 944 1.50 34.41 -0.71
C ASN A 944 1.78 34.36 -2.21
N GLU A 945 1.94 35.54 -2.81
CA GLU A 945 2.16 35.67 -4.25
C GLU A 945 3.53 35.13 -4.70
N ASN A 946 4.55 35.21 -3.85
CA ASN A 946 5.89 34.74 -4.20
C ASN A 946 5.90 33.21 -4.40
N ASP A 947 5.22 32.45 -3.55
CA ASP A 947 5.06 31.00 -3.74
C ASP A 947 4.24 30.68 -4.99
N PHE A 948 3.17 31.44 -5.24
CA PHE A 948 2.37 31.32 -6.46
C PHE A 948 3.24 31.53 -7.70
N GLU A 949 4.09 32.55 -7.72
CA GLU A 949 4.97 32.88 -8.85
C GLU A 949 6.08 31.86 -9.06
N ASN A 950 6.66 31.34 -7.98
CA ASN A 950 7.70 30.31 -8.00
C ASN A 950 7.15 28.88 -8.22
N SER A 951 5.85 28.74 -8.47
CA SER A 951 5.19 27.46 -8.72
C SER A 951 4.75 27.28 -10.17
N THR A 952 4.51 26.04 -10.56
CA THR A 952 3.82 25.67 -11.81
C THR A 952 2.44 25.07 -11.56
N ASN A 953 2.07 24.87 -10.30
CA ASN A 953 0.82 24.21 -9.94
C ASN A 953 -0.40 25.05 -10.31
N LYS A 954 -1.46 24.35 -10.70
CA LYS A 954 -2.80 24.92 -10.90
C LYS A 954 -3.37 25.26 -9.53
N GLY A 955 -3.98 26.43 -9.39
CA GLY A 955 -4.29 26.92 -8.05
C GLY A 955 -4.59 28.40 -7.97
N PHE A 956 -4.65 28.93 -6.75
CA PHE A 956 -4.93 30.34 -6.53
C PHE A 956 -4.25 30.87 -5.26
N CYS A 957 -3.97 32.17 -5.28
CA CYS A 957 -3.57 32.97 -4.12
C CYS A 957 -4.68 34.00 -3.87
N VAL A 958 -5.15 34.11 -2.63
CA VAL A 958 -6.13 35.14 -2.25
C VAL A 958 -5.38 36.44 -1.99
N ILE A 959 -5.71 37.49 -2.76
CA ILE A 959 -5.04 38.80 -2.67
C ILE A 959 -5.79 39.73 -1.72
N ASP A 960 -7.13 39.73 -1.80
CA ASP A 960 -8.01 40.46 -0.88
C ASP A 960 -9.22 39.59 -0.54
N ILE A 961 -9.18 38.98 0.65
CA ILE A 961 -10.26 38.09 1.11
C ILE A 961 -11.59 38.84 1.32
N LYS A 962 -11.57 40.13 1.65
CA LYS A 962 -12.80 40.93 1.88
C LYS A 962 -13.49 41.27 0.57
N LYS A 963 -12.72 41.53 -0.47
CA LYS A 963 -13.23 41.78 -1.83
C LYS A 963 -13.38 40.50 -2.65
N GLY A 964 -12.88 39.37 -2.16
CA GLY A 964 -12.89 38.09 -2.89
C GLY A 964 -11.99 38.10 -4.12
N ILE A 965 -10.90 38.88 -4.10
CA ILE A 965 -9.96 38.98 -5.24
C ILE A 965 -8.89 37.91 -5.10
N CYS A 966 -8.72 37.11 -6.16
CA CYS A 966 -7.76 36.02 -6.23
C CYS A 966 -6.89 36.14 -7.50
N LYS A 967 -5.63 35.76 -7.38
CA LYS A 967 -4.74 35.49 -8.51
C LYS A 967 -4.79 33.99 -8.78
N VAL A 968 -5.28 33.59 -9.95
CA VAL A 968 -5.62 32.19 -10.27
C VAL A 968 -4.76 31.70 -11.42
N ARG A 969 -4.22 30.49 -11.30
CA ARG A 969 -3.62 29.73 -12.38
C ARG A 969 -4.57 28.62 -12.82
N GLU A 970 -5.15 28.80 -13.99
CA GLU A 970 -6.16 27.92 -14.58
C GLU A 970 -5.57 26.56 -15.00
N GLU A 971 -6.42 25.63 -15.39
CA GLU A 971 -6.04 24.28 -15.82
C GLU A 971 -5.18 24.28 -17.08
N SER A 972 -5.32 25.31 -17.91
CA SER A 972 -4.50 25.59 -19.10
C SER A 972 -3.11 26.13 -18.76
N GLY A 973 -2.88 26.54 -17.50
CA GLY A 973 -1.67 27.23 -17.04
C GLY A 973 -1.72 28.76 -17.17
N LYS A 974 -2.78 29.32 -17.78
CA LYS A 974 -2.98 30.77 -17.87
C LYS A 974 -3.20 31.36 -16.47
N ILE A 975 -2.64 32.55 -16.24
CA ILE A 975 -2.83 33.32 -15.00
C ILE A 975 -3.88 34.41 -15.26
N ALA A 976 -4.84 34.53 -14.34
CA ALA A 976 -5.88 35.55 -14.38
C ALA A 976 -6.08 36.17 -12.98
N MET A 977 -6.48 37.43 -12.96
CA MET A 977 -7.09 38.05 -11.77
C MET A 977 -8.58 37.76 -11.81
N TYR A 978 -9.12 37.24 -10.71
CA TYR A 978 -10.50 36.82 -10.59
C TYR A 978 -11.12 37.40 -9.33
N THR A 979 -12.30 38.00 -9.47
CA THR A 979 -13.14 38.41 -8.35
C THR A 979 -14.33 37.46 -8.24
N ILE A 980 -14.64 36.97 -7.02
CA ILE A 980 -15.76 36.05 -6.80
C ILE A 980 -17.06 36.60 -7.42
N GLY A 981 -17.69 35.78 -8.27
CA GLY A 981 -18.93 36.13 -8.97
C GLY A 981 -18.74 36.67 -10.38
N GLU A 982 -17.51 36.93 -10.84
CA GLU A 982 -17.24 37.21 -12.25
C GLU A 982 -17.45 35.95 -13.11
N GLU A 983 -18.21 36.07 -14.19
CA GLU A 983 -18.48 34.93 -15.08
C GLU A 983 -17.41 34.81 -16.19
N ASN A 984 -17.11 33.58 -16.60
CA ASN A 984 -16.26 33.26 -17.76
C ASN A 984 -14.80 33.73 -17.68
N ILE A 985 -14.27 34.03 -16.48
CA ILE A 985 -12.85 34.36 -16.27
C ILE A 985 -12.01 33.10 -16.00
N ILE A 986 -12.58 32.16 -15.24
CA ILE A 986 -11.95 30.88 -14.86
C ILE A 986 -12.96 29.73 -15.03
N SER A 987 -12.51 28.48 -14.90
CA SER A 987 -13.40 27.31 -14.90
C SER A 987 -14.40 27.35 -13.73
N LYS A 988 -15.59 26.79 -13.96
CA LYS A 988 -16.64 26.70 -12.94
C LYS A 988 -16.20 25.85 -11.75
N GLU A 989 -15.42 24.81 -12.01
CA GLU A 989 -14.82 23.94 -11.00
C GLU A 989 -13.86 24.72 -10.09
N MET A 990 -12.96 25.52 -10.66
CA MET A 990 -12.02 26.35 -9.90
C MET A 990 -12.76 27.41 -9.08
N GLU A 991 -13.76 28.08 -9.66
CA GLU A 991 -14.63 29.02 -8.95
C GLU A 991 -15.30 28.37 -7.73
N CYS A 992 -15.88 27.18 -7.90
CA CYS A 992 -16.55 26.47 -6.81
C CYS A 992 -15.60 26.11 -5.66
N ILE A 993 -14.34 25.78 -5.98
CA ILE A 993 -13.30 25.53 -4.97
C ILE A 993 -12.91 26.83 -4.26
N ILE A 994 -12.60 27.90 -5.00
CA ILE A 994 -12.22 29.21 -4.43
C ILE A 994 -13.31 29.70 -3.47
N LYS A 995 -14.57 29.68 -3.93
CA LYS A 995 -15.72 30.08 -3.13
C LYS A 995 -15.86 29.23 -1.87
N SER A 996 -15.72 27.91 -1.99
CA SER A 996 -15.79 27.02 -0.82
C SER A 996 -14.66 27.31 0.17
N CYS A 997 -13.44 27.53 -0.32
CA CYS A 997 -12.27 27.88 0.50
C CYS A 997 -12.51 29.17 1.29
N ILE A 998 -13.03 30.21 0.66
CA ILE A 998 -13.28 31.51 1.30
C ILE A 998 -14.48 31.44 2.25
N ASP A 999 -15.59 30.83 1.84
CA ASP A 999 -16.84 30.84 2.60
C ASP A 999 -16.82 29.89 3.81
N LYS A 1000 -16.20 28.71 3.68
CA LYS A 1000 -16.35 27.60 4.64
C LYS A 1000 -15.06 27.15 5.30
N TYR A 1001 -13.93 27.71 4.86
CA TYR A 1001 -12.60 27.16 5.10
C TYR A 1001 -11.54 28.27 5.21
N SER A 1002 -11.97 29.52 5.43
CA SER A 1002 -11.10 30.71 5.46
C SER A 1002 -10.04 30.68 6.55
N TYR A 1003 -10.20 29.85 7.58
CA TYR A 1003 -9.17 29.62 8.59
C TYR A 1003 -7.89 28.98 8.02
N MET A 1004 -7.94 28.39 6.82
CA MET A 1004 -6.77 27.85 6.12
C MET A 1004 -6.07 28.87 5.20
N LEU A 1005 -6.73 30.01 4.90
CA LEU A 1005 -6.26 31.04 3.97
C LEU A 1005 -5.33 32.02 4.65
#